data_AF-A0A9D5GVL1-F1
#
_entry.id   AF-A0A9D5GVL1-F1
#
_cell.length_a   1.000
_cell.length_b   1.000
_cell.length_c   1.000
_cell.angle_alpha   90.00
_cell.angle_beta   90.00
_cell.angle_gamma   90.00
#
_symmetry.space_group_name_H-M   'P 1'
#
loop_
_entity.id
_entity.type
_entity.pdbx_description
1 polymer ?
#
loop_
_entity_poly.entity_id
_entity_poly.type
_entity_poly.pdbx_seq_one_letter_code
_entity_poly.pdbx_strand_id
1 'polypeptide(L)'
;MRKNLTILLFILPILLFPQKVFLIGDAGEPQTPDKTFELLKEKIRDASEEDVLIFLGDNLYPKGLPDREDPERTVMEEKLVPQLEIMKTFRGKAFIIPGNHDWAKGERDGYARVLNMEKFIKAYFEGEDVFLPVGGCPGPVEVPINDKFTTIIVNTQYFLHPWDKPDEQSECPNKSTIEALQEITEVVKRNKGKHILIAAHHPMFTYGEHNGNFNFKQQLLPLPVLGSIQPLFRKTIGGIQDNTHPKYKAIMKQILSGMDEAEHVIYAAGHEHSLQLIEKEGHHFIVSGSGSKTTHVRNGKGSKFSKSENGFAILDLTDEGRASVKFWGKENGLLYEQELYKKELFDPNENITSLDFSDSTVTVVASRKYQGKKGRNIWLGKNYRDVWSQPVEVEVFNIGKERGGLEVVKKGGGMQTKSLRMKAENDKEYVLRSIEKYPENAIPPALRKTFAQDIVEDQISASHPYAAFIVPYLAEPVGIYHTNPKPVFIPSDPRFGQFQSTFEGMLALYEERPNEAAASDPFFGGGEDVDGTLTVIENLKEDNDVEVDQNFVVRNRLFDMWIGDWDRHDDQWRWAQFDKKGGKIYRPIPRDRDQVFFINEGIIPSLTSRKWGIPKIEGFDEEVRWAPGISQNARFFDRTFMNEPEWSDWENEIEFLQKNLTDEVIENAIAQWPDEIQQLTADRIRTGLKARRSDMPRYARELYLYLSKEVEVTGSDKHEYFLVEHLNEAETKVTVRKRKKEGELKQVIYERIFRSDETREVRLYGFDGEDIFEVKGNPNPGVKIRIIGGTDKDLIINGNGDEKLKKVKVYDRVKSTKVEGNNRGILRLSTNPEINRYDRKAFEYDVLFPLVLIATNPDEGLAIGGGFAFTKHAWRKKPFASNHSFSAVSALATDAFAINYKATFTDVFGKWDLKPQIALEQPFGVNNFFGLGNTTAFREGQFRGSDDNDIDYYRYQLERIETDIDLVKNIGALGNLTIGGGYRSVKVNRNENRFIVNEFIDNDGTDNYLFDTNNYLKGRIGADVDTRTNKIMPQSGMTASANVEHFEAMTDLSQSFTRLSADWSFYLGTKLPSSIVFANRLGVAHNVGDFEFFNANVLGGRENLRGFRRNRFHGETFFYHNLDVRIKLFSFRSYIFPGQFGILGFHDVGRVWIDNEDSDTWHTGKGFGVWLSPVNMFVLNFNYGFSDDGTLPSFYLGFFF
;
A
#
# COMPACT_ATOMS: atom_id res chain seq x y z
N MET A 1 10.24 -28.98 87.03
CA MET A 1 11.71 -29.11 86.90
C MET A 1 12.01 -29.55 85.46
N ARG A 2 12.84 -28.78 84.76
CA ARG A 2 13.44 -29.00 83.41
C ARG A 2 12.52 -29.19 82.19
N LYS A 3 12.64 -28.20 81.30
CA LYS A 3 12.08 -28.02 79.97
C LYS A 3 12.81 -28.91 78.94
N ASN A 4 12.04 -29.58 78.09
CA ASN A 4 12.40 -29.92 76.71
C ASN A 4 11.19 -29.49 75.87
N LEU A 5 11.34 -28.45 75.04
CA LEU A 5 10.35 -28.03 74.06
C LEU A 5 11.02 -28.06 72.69
N THR A 6 10.58 -29.01 71.88
CA THR A 6 11.02 -29.26 70.51
C THR A 6 10.36 -28.25 69.58
N ILE A 7 11.19 -27.62 68.75
CA ILE A 7 10.82 -26.70 67.67
C ILE A 7 10.21 -27.52 66.53
N LEU A 8 9.00 -27.16 66.09
CA LEU A 8 8.39 -27.65 64.85
C LEU A 8 8.53 -26.55 63.79
N LEU A 9 9.44 -26.77 62.84
CA LEU A 9 9.47 -26.04 61.56
C LEU A 9 8.24 -26.43 60.74
N PHE A 10 7.42 -25.47 60.34
CA PHE A 10 6.50 -25.64 59.21
C PHE A 10 7.25 -25.23 57.93
N ILE A 11 7.70 -26.23 57.18
CA ILE A 11 8.09 -26.09 55.77
C ILE A 11 6.77 -26.13 54.99
N LEU A 12 6.24 -24.96 54.60
CA LEU A 12 5.29 -24.89 53.48
C LEU A 12 6.14 -24.89 52.20
N PRO A 13 6.02 -25.86 51.29
CA PRO A 13 6.52 -25.65 49.96
C PRO A 13 5.71 -24.50 49.37
N ILE A 14 6.39 -23.45 48.88
CA ILE A 14 5.77 -22.50 47.97
C ILE A 14 5.28 -23.34 46.79
N LEU A 15 3.97 -23.60 46.73
CA LEU A 15 3.34 -24.25 45.58
C LEU A 15 3.44 -23.27 44.41
N LEU A 16 4.48 -23.42 43.60
CA LEU A 16 4.59 -22.79 42.29
C LEU A 16 3.53 -23.43 41.39
N PHE A 17 2.37 -22.79 41.27
CA PHE A 17 1.35 -23.21 40.31
C PHE A 17 1.80 -22.85 38.89
N PRO A 18 1.62 -23.74 37.89
CA PRO A 18 1.92 -23.42 36.50
C PRO A 18 0.99 -22.30 36.00
N GLN A 19 1.56 -21.39 35.24
CA GLN A 19 0.85 -20.39 34.47
C GLN A 19 0.05 -21.06 33.34
N LYS A 20 -1.27 -20.83 33.28
CA LYS A 20 -2.16 -21.39 32.27
C LYS A 20 -2.48 -20.40 31.15
N VAL A 21 -2.47 -20.88 29.91
CA VAL A 21 -2.97 -20.13 28.74
C VAL A 21 -4.07 -20.92 28.04
N PHE A 22 -5.29 -20.39 28.03
CA PHE A 22 -6.46 -20.95 27.37
C PHE A 22 -6.57 -20.42 25.95
N LEU A 23 -6.65 -21.31 24.96
CA LEU A 23 -6.60 -20.99 23.53
C LEU A 23 -7.84 -21.54 22.81
N ILE A 24 -8.70 -20.66 22.32
CA ILE A 24 -9.92 -21.03 21.57
C ILE A 24 -10.07 -20.16 20.33
N GLY A 25 -10.34 -20.73 19.16
CA GLY A 25 -10.59 -20.00 17.91
C GLY A 25 -11.85 -20.52 17.23
N ASP A 26 -12.32 -19.80 16.22
CA ASP A 26 -13.53 -20.14 15.45
C ASP A 26 -14.78 -20.28 16.33
N ALA A 27 -14.96 -19.32 17.24
CA ALA A 27 -16.03 -19.30 18.23
C ALA A 27 -17.28 -18.52 17.77
N GLY A 28 -17.27 -17.97 16.55
CA GLY A 28 -18.27 -17.00 16.09
C GLY A 28 -19.61 -17.53 15.58
N GLU A 29 -19.90 -18.82 15.76
CA GLU A 29 -21.21 -19.40 15.50
C GLU A 29 -21.67 -20.30 16.67
N PRO A 30 -21.81 -19.73 17.88
CA PRO A 30 -22.11 -20.51 19.08
C PRO A 30 -23.50 -21.16 19.00
N GLN A 31 -23.63 -22.35 19.60
CA GLN A 31 -24.91 -23.04 19.75
C GLN A 31 -25.64 -22.58 21.03
N THR A 32 -26.95 -22.81 21.14
CA THR A 32 -27.71 -22.46 22.36
C THR A 32 -28.39 -23.71 22.93
N PRO A 33 -27.90 -24.30 24.05
CA PRO A 33 -26.66 -24.00 24.77
C PRO A 33 -25.39 -24.50 24.05
N ASP A 34 -24.26 -23.79 24.22
CA ASP A 34 -22.97 -24.19 23.64
C ASP A 34 -22.14 -25.00 24.65
N LYS A 35 -22.03 -26.32 24.41
CA LYS A 35 -21.28 -27.24 25.27
C LYS A 35 -19.78 -26.93 25.32
N THR A 36 -19.20 -26.36 24.27
CA THR A 36 -17.79 -25.97 24.27
C THR A 36 -17.57 -24.81 25.23
N PHE A 37 -18.47 -23.82 25.21
CA PHE A 37 -18.41 -22.69 26.14
C PHE A 37 -18.72 -23.08 27.58
N GLU A 38 -19.64 -24.01 27.82
CA GLU A 38 -19.88 -24.57 29.16
C GLU A 38 -18.62 -25.25 29.71
N LEU A 39 -17.95 -26.07 28.90
CA LEU A 39 -16.69 -26.72 29.28
C LEU A 39 -15.56 -25.69 29.51
N LEU A 40 -15.46 -24.66 28.67
CA LEU A 40 -14.49 -23.59 28.87
C LEU A 40 -14.75 -22.85 30.19
N LYS A 41 -16.01 -22.47 30.45
CA LYS A 41 -16.44 -21.86 31.72
C LYS A 41 -16.11 -22.72 32.93
N GLU A 42 -16.22 -24.04 32.82
CA GLU A 42 -15.79 -24.96 33.87
C GLU A 42 -14.28 -24.86 34.12
N LYS A 43 -13.46 -24.91 33.06
CA LYS A 43 -11.99 -24.93 33.19
C LYS A 43 -11.37 -23.61 33.66
N ILE A 44 -11.99 -22.49 33.33
CA ILE A 44 -11.49 -21.18 33.76
C ILE A 44 -11.84 -20.82 35.22
N ARG A 45 -12.72 -21.56 35.90
CA ARG A 45 -13.04 -21.31 37.32
C ARG A 45 -11.82 -21.42 38.23
N ASP A 46 -10.88 -22.28 37.85
CA ASP A 46 -9.63 -22.54 38.58
C ASP A 46 -8.47 -21.66 38.07
N ALA A 47 -8.77 -20.58 37.33
CA ALA A 47 -7.76 -19.64 36.84
C ALA A 47 -7.30 -18.67 37.93
N SER A 48 -6.02 -18.30 37.86
CA SER A 48 -5.39 -17.25 38.67
C SER A 48 -5.41 -15.90 37.94
N GLU A 49 -5.03 -14.82 38.65
CA GLU A 49 -4.90 -13.46 38.08
C GLU A 49 -3.78 -13.37 37.03
N GLU A 50 -2.81 -14.27 37.10
CA GLU A 50 -1.71 -14.33 36.14
C GLU A 50 -2.11 -15.04 34.84
N ASP A 51 -3.16 -15.87 34.85
CA ASP A 51 -3.55 -16.72 33.71
C ASP A 51 -4.06 -15.92 32.50
N VAL A 52 -3.97 -16.51 31.32
CA VAL A 52 -4.30 -15.83 30.06
C VAL A 52 -5.37 -16.59 29.28
N LEU A 53 -6.39 -15.89 28.78
CA LEU A 53 -7.40 -16.43 27.87
C LEU A 53 -7.31 -15.71 26.51
N ILE A 54 -7.22 -16.46 25.41
CA ILE A 54 -7.10 -15.88 24.07
C ILE A 54 -8.13 -16.48 23.11
N PHE A 55 -8.97 -15.62 22.55
CA PHE A 55 -9.80 -15.91 21.38
C PHE A 55 -9.00 -15.66 20.09
N LEU A 56 -8.71 -16.73 19.33
CA LEU A 56 -7.79 -16.76 18.19
C LEU A 56 -8.45 -16.38 16.84
N GLY A 57 -9.54 -15.62 16.85
CA GLY A 57 -10.20 -15.12 15.64
C GLY A 57 -11.32 -15.98 15.08
N ASP A 58 -11.99 -15.39 14.08
CA ASP A 58 -13.31 -15.81 13.58
C ASP A 58 -14.35 -15.81 14.70
N ASN A 59 -14.46 -14.64 15.32
CA ASN A 59 -15.34 -14.38 16.45
C ASN A 59 -16.77 -14.10 16.00
N LEU A 60 -17.01 -13.79 14.72
CA LEU A 60 -18.35 -13.56 14.14
C LEU A 60 -18.52 -14.10 12.72
N TYR A 61 -19.59 -14.89 12.50
CA TYR A 61 -20.02 -15.36 11.18
C TYR A 61 -21.31 -14.70 10.67
N PRO A 62 -21.42 -14.43 9.34
CA PRO A 62 -20.45 -14.75 8.30
C PRO A 62 -19.45 -13.63 7.96
N LYS A 63 -19.71 -12.38 8.33
CA LYS A 63 -18.97 -11.18 7.87
C LYS A 63 -18.77 -10.12 8.98
N GLY A 64 -18.31 -10.54 10.16
CA GLY A 64 -17.98 -9.62 11.26
C GLY A 64 -19.16 -8.74 11.70
N LEU A 65 -18.86 -7.65 12.40
CA LEU A 65 -19.88 -6.76 12.94
C LEU A 65 -20.22 -5.61 11.96
N PRO A 66 -21.44 -5.53 11.39
CA PRO A 66 -21.83 -4.45 10.48
C PRO A 66 -21.95 -3.09 11.18
N ASP A 67 -22.25 -2.05 10.39
CA ASP A 67 -22.66 -0.74 10.91
C ASP A 67 -23.94 -0.82 11.75
N ARG A 68 -24.19 0.20 12.58
CA ARG A 68 -25.34 0.26 13.51
C ARG A 68 -26.71 0.13 12.84
N GLU A 69 -26.87 0.71 11.64
CA GLU A 69 -28.13 0.72 10.88
C GLU A 69 -28.36 -0.55 10.05
N ASP A 70 -27.40 -1.47 10.02
CA ASP A 70 -27.55 -2.72 9.29
C ASP A 70 -28.56 -3.64 10.01
N PRO A 71 -29.55 -4.21 9.30
CA PRO A 71 -30.51 -5.13 9.91
C PRO A 71 -29.88 -6.34 10.63
N GLU A 72 -28.66 -6.74 10.27
CA GLU A 72 -27.96 -7.86 10.90
C GLU A 72 -27.20 -7.46 12.18
N ARG A 73 -27.09 -6.16 12.51
CA ARG A 73 -26.27 -5.66 13.64
C ARG A 73 -26.61 -6.36 14.97
N THR A 74 -27.86 -6.30 15.39
CA THR A 74 -28.31 -6.89 16.67
C THR A 74 -28.03 -8.38 16.74
N VAL A 75 -28.26 -9.12 15.64
CA VAL A 75 -28.01 -10.57 15.57
C VAL A 75 -26.51 -10.87 15.72
N MET A 76 -25.64 -10.05 15.14
CA MET A 76 -24.19 -10.22 15.28
C MET A 76 -23.71 -9.88 16.69
N GLU A 77 -24.24 -8.84 17.33
CA GLU A 77 -23.93 -8.53 18.73
C GLU A 77 -24.33 -9.67 19.67
N GLU A 78 -25.53 -10.23 19.50
CA GLU A 78 -26.02 -11.37 20.30
C GLU A 78 -25.13 -12.63 20.18
N LYS A 79 -24.47 -12.84 19.04
CA LYS A 79 -23.51 -13.94 18.84
C LYS A 79 -22.15 -13.68 19.51
N LEU A 80 -21.75 -12.42 19.64
CA LEU A 80 -20.47 -12.03 20.24
C LEU A 80 -20.52 -12.06 21.78
N VAL A 81 -21.62 -11.57 22.36
CA VAL A 81 -21.81 -11.41 23.82
C VAL A 81 -21.44 -12.66 24.63
N PRO A 82 -21.82 -13.89 24.26
CA PRO A 82 -21.43 -15.08 25.02
C PRO A 82 -19.92 -15.28 25.19
N GLN A 83 -19.12 -14.85 24.21
CA GLN A 83 -17.65 -14.89 24.27
C GLN A 83 -17.15 -13.80 25.25
N LEU A 84 -17.71 -12.59 25.18
CA LEU A 84 -17.34 -11.47 26.04
C LEU A 84 -17.69 -11.73 27.51
N GLU A 85 -18.82 -12.39 27.80
CA GLU A 85 -19.20 -12.80 29.16
C GLU A 85 -18.19 -13.81 29.76
N ILE A 86 -17.65 -14.73 28.95
CA ILE A 86 -16.59 -15.64 29.39
C ILE A 86 -15.33 -14.84 29.74
N MET A 87 -14.95 -13.89 28.90
CA MET A 87 -13.80 -13.01 29.15
C MET A 87 -13.99 -12.17 30.41
N LYS A 88 -15.17 -11.57 30.62
CA LYS A 88 -15.49 -10.72 31.77
C LYS A 88 -15.53 -11.47 33.10
N THR A 89 -15.79 -12.78 33.06
CA THR A 89 -15.78 -13.66 34.24
C THR A 89 -14.44 -14.34 34.48
N PHE A 90 -13.47 -14.20 33.57
CA PHE A 90 -12.12 -14.70 33.71
C PHE A 90 -11.34 -13.86 34.73
N ARG A 91 -10.60 -14.50 35.64
CA ARG A 91 -9.84 -13.79 36.69
C ARG A 91 -8.53 -13.16 36.19
N GLY A 92 -7.95 -13.72 35.14
CA GLY A 92 -6.69 -13.26 34.57
C GLY A 92 -6.89 -12.35 33.37
N LYS A 93 -5.86 -12.23 32.52
CA LYS A 93 -5.86 -11.37 31.33
C LYS A 93 -6.57 -12.06 30.15
N ALA A 94 -7.56 -11.40 29.54
CA ALA A 94 -8.28 -11.94 28.40
C ALA A 94 -8.08 -11.10 27.13
N PHE A 95 -7.84 -11.75 26.00
CA PHE A 95 -7.61 -11.11 24.71
C PHE A 95 -8.44 -11.73 23.60
N ILE A 96 -8.83 -10.92 22.62
CA ILE A 96 -9.54 -11.36 21.41
C ILE A 96 -8.85 -10.81 20.16
N ILE A 97 -8.55 -11.70 19.22
CA ILE A 97 -7.81 -11.43 17.98
C ILE A 97 -8.79 -11.52 16.80
N PRO A 98 -8.75 -10.63 15.79
CA PRO A 98 -9.62 -10.76 14.61
C PRO A 98 -9.15 -11.85 13.63
N GLY A 99 -10.12 -12.57 13.05
CA GLY A 99 -9.94 -13.53 11.96
C GLY A 99 -10.47 -13.04 10.61
N ASN A 100 -10.40 -13.88 9.56
CA ASN A 100 -10.81 -13.44 8.23
C ASN A 100 -12.30 -13.15 8.11
N HIS A 101 -13.15 -13.84 8.89
CA HIS A 101 -14.59 -13.58 8.91
C HIS A 101 -14.91 -12.24 9.58
N ASP A 102 -14.16 -11.87 10.60
CA ASP A 102 -14.25 -10.58 11.27
C ASP A 102 -13.89 -9.43 10.30
N TRP A 103 -12.94 -9.68 9.39
CA TRP A 103 -12.57 -8.82 8.25
C TRP A 103 -13.49 -9.00 7.02
N ALA A 104 -14.78 -9.28 7.20
CA ALA A 104 -15.75 -9.48 6.12
C ALA A 104 -15.32 -10.50 5.04
N LYS A 105 -14.59 -11.56 5.40
CA LYS A 105 -13.98 -12.53 4.46
C LYS A 105 -12.99 -11.91 3.46
N GLY A 106 -12.37 -10.78 3.82
CA GLY A 106 -11.46 -10.04 2.94
C GLY A 106 -12.17 -9.19 1.88
N GLU A 107 -13.44 -8.88 2.07
CA GLU A 107 -14.18 -7.91 1.24
C GLU A 107 -13.80 -6.45 1.58
N ARG A 108 -14.25 -5.50 0.76
CA ARG A 108 -13.78 -4.11 0.81
C ARG A 108 -14.14 -3.37 2.11
N ASP A 109 -15.23 -3.72 2.75
CA ASP A 109 -15.68 -3.20 4.05
C ASP A 109 -15.02 -3.90 5.24
N GLY A 110 -14.12 -4.86 5.01
CA GLY A 110 -13.53 -5.69 6.06
C GLY A 110 -12.83 -4.90 7.17
N TYR A 111 -12.13 -3.81 6.85
CA TYR A 111 -11.50 -2.98 7.87
C TYR A 111 -12.53 -2.25 8.74
N ALA A 112 -13.61 -1.74 8.14
CA ALA A 112 -14.70 -1.09 8.89
C ALA A 112 -15.39 -2.07 9.84
N ARG A 113 -15.62 -3.33 9.42
CA ARG A 113 -16.18 -4.38 10.29
C ARG A 113 -15.32 -4.64 11.54
N VAL A 114 -14.01 -4.61 11.39
CA VAL A 114 -13.06 -4.82 12.50
C VAL A 114 -13.11 -3.65 13.48
N LEU A 115 -13.10 -2.41 12.98
CA LEU A 115 -13.24 -1.22 13.82
C LEU A 115 -14.60 -1.17 14.54
N ASN A 116 -15.67 -1.57 13.86
CA ASN A 116 -17.00 -1.68 14.46
C ASN A 116 -17.02 -2.68 15.62
N MET A 117 -16.36 -3.83 15.44
CA MET A 117 -16.25 -4.87 16.46
C MET A 117 -15.39 -4.41 17.64
N GLU A 118 -14.25 -3.77 17.36
CA GLU A 118 -13.38 -3.16 18.38
C GLU A 118 -14.13 -2.12 19.21
N LYS A 119 -14.84 -1.18 18.57
CA LYS A 119 -15.63 -0.15 19.25
C LYS A 119 -16.72 -0.76 20.14
N PHE A 120 -17.39 -1.81 19.67
CA PHE A 120 -18.41 -2.52 20.47
C PHE A 120 -17.79 -3.21 21.70
N ILE A 121 -16.67 -3.90 21.52
CA ILE A 121 -15.97 -4.60 22.60
C ILE A 121 -15.44 -3.59 23.63
N LYS A 122 -14.78 -2.52 23.18
CA LYS A 122 -14.27 -1.46 24.06
C LYS A 122 -15.38 -0.83 24.91
N ALA A 123 -16.54 -0.56 24.30
CA ALA A 123 -17.71 -0.07 25.02
C ALA A 123 -18.23 -1.08 26.07
N TYR A 124 -18.22 -2.38 25.76
CA TYR A 124 -18.67 -3.44 26.66
C TYR A 124 -17.75 -3.64 27.88
N PHE A 125 -16.44 -3.37 27.70
CA PHE A 125 -15.41 -3.42 28.75
C PHE A 125 -15.10 -2.05 29.37
N GLU A 126 -16.01 -1.08 29.26
CA GLU A 126 -15.90 0.24 29.93
C GLU A 126 -14.59 0.99 29.59
N GLY A 127 -14.06 0.77 28.38
CA GLY A 127 -12.84 1.42 27.88
C GLY A 127 -11.57 0.57 27.93
N GLU A 128 -11.59 -0.63 28.53
CA GLU A 128 -10.43 -1.52 28.59
C GLU A 128 -10.15 -2.19 27.22
N ASP A 129 -8.89 -2.12 26.77
CA ASP A 129 -8.46 -2.64 25.47
C ASP A 129 -8.15 -4.14 25.53
N VAL A 130 -9.20 -4.97 25.44
CA VAL A 130 -9.07 -6.45 25.33
C VAL A 130 -8.99 -6.95 23.88
N PHE A 131 -9.25 -6.08 22.90
CA PHE A 131 -9.20 -6.37 21.46
C PHE A 131 -7.81 -6.07 20.90
N LEU A 132 -7.05 -7.10 20.51
CA LEU A 132 -5.66 -6.92 20.09
C LEU A 132 -5.37 -7.59 18.74
N PRO A 133 -4.59 -6.94 17.86
CA PRO A 133 -4.13 -5.55 17.93
C PRO A 133 -5.24 -4.52 17.69
N VAL A 134 -5.19 -3.39 18.41
CA VAL A 134 -6.09 -2.24 18.24
C VAL A 134 -5.99 -1.61 16.85
N GLY A 135 -7.04 -0.92 16.41
CA GLY A 135 -7.11 -0.18 15.15
C GLY A 135 -6.97 -1.05 13.89
N GLY A 136 -7.14 -2.37 14.02
CA GLY A 136 -6.87 -3.34 12.96
C GLY A 136 -5.39 -3.46 12.58
N CYS A 137 -4.47 -3.02 13.44
CA CYS A 137 -3.02 -3.05 13.20
C CYS A 137 -2.50 -4.48 12.93
N PRO A 138 -1.37 -4.64 12.20
CA PRO A 138 -0.75 -5.94 11.97
C PRO A 138 -0.24 -6.65 13.23
N GLY A 139 0.09 -5.89 14.28
CA GLY A 139 0.99 -6.35 15.33
C GLY A 139 2.46 -6.33 14.85
N PRO A 140 3.39 -6.99 15.57
CA PRO A 140 3.16 -7.70 16.82
C PRO A 140 2.83 -6.74 17.96
N VAL A 141 1.90 -7.16 18.81
CA VAL A 141 1.71 -6.57 20.14
C VAL A 141 2.38 -7.50 21.14
N GLU A 142 3.44 -7.03 21.76
CA GLU A 142 4.09 -7.74 22.87
C GLU A 142 3.32 -7.47 24.16
N VAL A 143 2.84 -8.54 24.78
CA VAL A 143 2.16 -8.52 26.07
C VAL A 143 3.07 -9.25 27.07
N PRO A 144 3.88 -8.53 27.86
CA PRO A 144 4.64 -9.15 28.93
C PRO A 144 3.66 -9.66 29.99
N ILE A 145 3.66 -10.97 30.23
CA ILE A 145 2.81 -11.56 31.26
C ILE A 145 3.53 -11.45 32.60
N ASN A 146 4.79 -11.89 32.63
CA ASN A 146 5.72 -11.73 33.74
C ASN A 146 7.18 -11.76 33.24
N ASP A 147 8.16 -11.76 34.15
CA ASP A 147 9.59 -11.75 33.81
C ASP A 147 10.04 -12.98 33.01
N LYS A 148 9.29 -14.08 33.08
CA LYS A 148 9.61 -15.38 32.50
C LYS A 148 8.74 -15.76 31.31
N PHE A 149 7.64 -15.05 31.05
CA PHE A 149 6.68 -15.36 29.99
C PHE A 149 6.20 -14.11 29.24
N THR A 150 6.22 -14.17 27.90
CA THR A 150 5.65 -13.15 27.02
C THR A 150 4.70 -13.77 25.98
N THR A 151 3.63 -13.05 25.66
CA THR A 151 2.72 -13.35 24.55
C THR A 151 2.90 -12.30 23.45
N ILE A 152 2.97 -12.73 22.20
CA ILE A 152 3.10 -11.88 21.02
C ILE A 152 1.85 -12.07 20.15
N ILE A 153 0.99 -11.06 20.09
CA ILE A 153 -0.27 -11.12 19.34
C ILE A 153 -0.08 -10.54 17.93
N VAL A 154 -0.50 -11.29 16.91
CA VAL A 154 -0.34 -10.92 15.49
C VAL A 154 -1.66 -11.04 14.73
N ASN A 155 -2.10 -9.94 14.11
CA ASN A 155 -3.22 -9.94 13.19
C ASN A 155 -2.76 -10.43 11.81
N THR A 156 -2.81 -11.74 11.61
CA THR A 156 -2.36 -12.34 10.35
C THR A 156 -3.27 -12.01 9.16
N GLN A 157 -4.54 -11.67 9.39
CA GLN A 157 -5.47 -11.31 8.33
C GLN A 157 -5.10 -9.98 7.68
N TYR A 158 -4.51 -9.04 8.44
CA TYR A 158 -3.97 -7.78 7.90
C TYR A 158 -3.07 -8.02 6.67
N PHE A 159 -2.16 -9.01 6.74
CA PHE A 159 -1.23 -9.30 5.66
C PHE A 159 -1.92 -9.90 4.43
N LEU A 160 -3.07 -10.54 4.60
CA LEU A 160 -3.82 -11.20 3.54
C LEU A 160 -4.92 -10.31 2.94
N HIS A 161 -5.35 -9.27 3.67
CA HIS A 161 -6.39 -8.35 3.23
C HIS A 161 -5.93 -7.48 2.03
N PRO A 162 -6.64 -7.45 0.90
CA PRO A 162 -6.20 -6.71 -0.29
C PRO A 162 -6.71 -5.27 -0.34
N TRP A 163 -7.67 -4.90 0.50
CA TRP A 163 -8.28 -3.57 0.51
C TRP A 163 -7.70 -2.67 1.60
N ASP A 164 -8.47 -1.65 1.97
CA ASP A 164 -8.14 -0.67 3.00
C ASP A 164 -7.83 -1.39 4.33
N LYS A 165 -6.77 -0.94 4.98
CA LYS A 165 -6.24 -1.42 6.26
C LYS A 165 -5.21 -0.39 6.74
N PRO A 166 -4.72 -0.45 7.99
CA PRO A 166 -3.68 0.47 8.43
C PRO A 166 -2.45 0.50 7.52
N ASP A 167 -1.93 1.69 7.24
CA ASP A 167 -0.83 1.92 6.29
C ASP A 167 0.33 2.70 6.93
N GLU A 168 1.28 3.17 6.11
CA GLU A 168 2.49 3.86 6.55
C GLU A 168 2.22 5.14 7.36
N GLN A 169 0.99 5.66 7.27
CA GLN A 169 0.54 6.87 7.92
C GLN A 169 -0.52 6.58 9.00
N SER A 170 -0.69 5.33 9.40
CA SER A 170 -1.48 4.96 10.58
C SER A 170 -0.68 5.14 11.87
N GLU A 171 -1.35 5.16 13.03
CA GLU A 171 -0.70 5.14 14.34
C GLU A 171 -0.23 3.75 14.75
N CYS A 172 -0.38 2.75 13.88
CA CYS A 172 0.15 1.43 14.16
C CYS A 172 1.66 1.53 14.44
N PRO A 173 2.14 0.88 15.52
CA PRO A 173 3.57 0.88 15.83
C PRO A 173 4.43 0.39 14.66
N ASN A 174 3.90 -0.56 13.89
CA ASN A 174 4.50 -1.07 12.66
C ASN A 174 3.65 -0.61 11.48
N LYS A 175 4.27 0.16 10.58
CA LYS A 175 3.61 0.98 9.56
C LYS A 175 3.56 0.28 8.20
N SER A 176 4.21 -0.89 8.07
CA SER A 176 4.15 -1.73 6.87
C SER A 176 4.20 -3.22 7.19
N THR A 177 3.87 -4.06 6.20
CA THR A 177 4.03 -5.52 6.30
C THR A 177 5.48 -5.91 6.61
N ILE A 178 6.46 -5.22 6.03
CA ILE A 178 7.87 -5.53 6.23
C ILE A 178 8.28 -5.18 7.65
N GLU A 179 7.91 -3.99 8.12
CA GLU A 179 8.20 -3.54 9.49
C GLU A 179 7.58 -4.48 10.52
N ALA A 180 6.30 -4.86 10.35
CA ALA A 180 5.63 -5.77 11.27
C ALA A 180 6.35 -7.14 11.36
N LEU A 181 6.78 -7.70 10.23
CA LEU A 181 7.52 -8.98 10.20
C LEU A 181 8.92 -8.86 10.83
N GLN A 182 9.60 -7.74 10.62
CA GLN A 182 10.89 -7.46 11.25
C GLN A 182 10.74 -7.27 12.75
N GLU A 183 9.71 -6.53 13.18
CA GLU A 183 9.45 -6.32 14.60
C GLU A 183 9.13 -7.65 15.29
N ILE A 184 8.43 -8.60 14.65
CA ILE A 184 8.26 -9.96 15.22
C ILE A 184 9.62 -10.58 15.53
N THR A 185 10.57 -10.48 14.60
CA THR A 185 11.93 -11.02 14.77
C THR A 185 12.63 -10.36 15.95
N GLU A 186 12.55 -9.03 16.05
CA GLU A 186 13.16 -8.27 17.16
C GLU A 186 12.48 -8.57 18.51
N VAL A 187 11.15 -8.77 18.54
CA VAL A 187 10.40 -9.16 19.75
C VAL A 187 10.80 -10.55 20.21
N VAL A 188 10.92 -11.51 19.28
CA VAL A 188 11.37 -12.86 19.62
C VAL A 188 12.79 -12.85 20.14
N LYS A 189 13.69 -12.13 19.47
CA LYS A 189 15.11 -12.04 19.83
C LYS A 189 15.32 -11.45 21.24
N ARG A 190 14.63 -10.36 21.57
CA ARG A 190 14.71 -9.73 22.90
C ARG A 190 14.14 -10.60 24.03
N ASN A 191 13.26 -11.56 23.70
CA ASN A 191 12.65 -12.46 24.67
C ASN A 191 13.24 -13.89 24.65
N LYS A 192 14.41 -14.11 24.03
CA LYS A 192 15.01 -15.45 23.88
C LYS A 192 15.08 -16.27 25.20
N GLY A 193 15.29 -15.58 26.32
CA GLY A 193 15.35 -16.17 27.66
C GLY A 193 14.01 -16.43 28.36
N LYS A 194 12.87 -16.19 27.71
CA LYS A 194 11.51 -16.35 28.27
C LYS A 194 10.75 -17.48 27.57
N HIS A 195 9.65 -17.94 28.16
CA HIS A 195 8.59 -18.61 27.40
C HIS A 195 8.01 -17.61 26.40
N ILE A 196 7.91 -17.99 25.12
CA ILE A 196 7.37 -17.15 24.05
C ILE A 196 6.19 -17.87 23.40
N LEU A 197 5.01 -17.25 23.48
CA LEU A 197 3.81 -17.65 22.75
C LEU A 197 3.50 -16.60 21.67
N ILE A 198 3.47 -17.00 20.41
CA ILE A 198 2.91 -16.18 19.32
C ILE A 198 1.46 -16.62 19.10
N ALA A 199 0.50 -15.72 19.31
CA ALA A 199 -0.92 -15.96 19.10
C ALA A 199 -1.41 -15.21 17.85
N ALA A 200 -2.06 -15.93 16.94
CA ALA A 200 -2.54 -15.38 15.67
C ALA A 200 -3.77 -16.13 15.18
N HIS A 201 -4.44 -15.63 14.15
CA HIS A 201 -5.56 -16.35 13.54
C HIS A 201 -5.13 -17.50 12.61
N HIS A 202 -4.24 -17.22 11.65
CA HIS A 202 -3.87 -18.14 10.58
C HIS A 202 -2.74 -19.13 10.98
N PRO A 203 -2.90 -20.45 10.81
CA PRO A 203 -1.89 -21.45 11.16
C PRO A 203 -0.74 -21.53 10.16
N MET A 204 0.51 -21.57 10.64
CA MET A 204 1.67 -21.80 9.75
C MET A 204 1.62 -23.17 9.07
N PHE A 205 1.19 -24.18 9.82
CA PHE A 205 1.05 -25.56 9.38
C PHE A 205 -0.31 -26.08 9.81
N THR A 206 -1.01 -26.76 8.91
CA THR A 206 -2.26 -27.47 9.18
C THR A 206 -2.40 -28.62 8.18
N TYR A 207 -3.07 -29.69 8.61
CA TYR A 207 -3.44 -30.83 7.77
C TYR A 207 -4.96 -30.96 7.54
N GLY A 208 -5.72 -29.88 7.72
CA GLY A 208 -7.16 -29.82 7.43
C GLY A 208 -7.52 -29.31 6.03
N GLU A 209 -8.74 -28.83 5.86
CA GLU A 209 -9.33 -28.47 4.57
C GLU A 209 -8.64 -27.25 3.92
N HIS A 210 -8.11 -26.32 4.73
CA HIS A 210 -7.34 -25.16 4.25
C HIS A 210 -5.95 -25.54 3.70
N ASN A 211 -5.54 -26.80 3.86
CA ASN A 211 -4.38 -27.40 3.20
C ASN A 211 -4.77 -28.28 1.99
N GLY A 212 -6.05 -28.32 1.62
CA GLY A 212 -6.56 -29.12 0.51
C GLY A 212 -6.82 -30.60 0.85
N ASN A 213 -7.03 -30.92 2.14
CA ASN A 213 -7.34 -32.28 2.59
C ASN A 213 -8.85 -32.46 2.78
N PHE A 214 -9.53 -33.00 1.77
CA PHE A 214 -10.98 -33.24 1.76
C PHE A 214 -11.33 -34.72 1.89
N ASN A 215 -12.55 -35.02 2.35
CA ASN A 215 -13.05 -36.40 2.38
C ASN A 215 -13.39 -36.92 0.96
N PHE A 216 -13.45 -38.25 0.79
CA PHE A 216 -13.71 -38.89 -0.52
C PHE A 216 -15.08 -38.53 -1.14
N LYS A 217 -16.10 -38.23 -0.32
CA LYS A 217 -17.44 -37.82 -0.81
C LYS A 217 -17.48 -36.37 -1.32
N GLN A 218 -16.65 -35.47 -0.77
CA GLN A 218 -16.52 -34.07 -1.18
C GLN A 218 -15.75 -33.91 -2.50
N GLN A 219 -15.04 -34.94 -2.98
CA GLN A 219 -14.30 -34.93 -4.25
C GLN A 219 -15.18 -35.23 -5.49
N LEU A 220 -16.43 -35.67 -5.29
CA LEU A 220 -17.28 -36.27 -6.35
C LEU A 220 -18.52 -35.43 -6.73
N LEU A 221 -18.80 -34.32 -6.06
CA LEU A 221 -19.98 -33.46 -6.31
C LEU A 221 -19.57 -32.08 -6.86
N PRO A 222 -20.27 -31.50 -7.87
CA PRO A 222 -21.46 -32.02 -8.54
C PRO A 222 -21.18 -32.86 -9.82
N LEU A 223 -19.93 -32.96 -10.32
CA LEU A 223 -19.56 -33.77 -11.51
C LEU A 223 -18.11 -34.30 -11.43
N PRO A 224 -17.77 -35.52 -11.89
CA PRO A 224 -16.44 -36.14 -11.67
C PRO A 224 -15.22 -35.38 -12.25
N VAL A 225 -15.41 -34.62 -13.33
CA VAL A 225 -14.34 -33.86 -14.01
C VAL A 225 -14.26 -32.40 -13.51
N LEU A 226 -15.38 -31.81 -13.07
CA LEU A 226 -15.43 -30.43 -12.56
C LEU A 226 -15.29 -30.35 -11.03
N GLY A 227 -15.80 -31.34 -10.30
CA GLY A 227 -15.72 -31.49 -8.84
C GLY A 227 -14.31 -31.83 -8.34
N SER A 228 -13.42 -32.29 -9.22
CA SER A 228 -11.99 -32.48 -8.94
C SER A 228 -11.16 -31.19 -9.09
N ILE A 229 -11.70 -30.14 -9.72
CA ILE A 229 -10.97 -28.86 -9.93
C ILE A 229 -10.90 -28.05 -8.64
N GLN A 230 -11.97 -27.96 -7.84
CA GLN A 230 -11.97 -27.15 -6.61
C GLN A 230 -11.03 -27.71 -5.52
N PRO A 231 -11.03 -29.03 -5.21
CA PRO A 231 -10.03 -29.64 -4.33
C PRO A 231 -8.61 -29.56 -4.88
N LEU A 232 -8.41 -29.76 -6.19
CA LEU A 232 -7.11 -29.62 -6.84
C LEU A 232 -6.61 -28.17 -6.79
N PHE A 233 -7.50 -27.19 -7.04
CA PHE A 233 -7.23 -25.77 -6.94
C PHE A 233 -6.81 -25.40 -5.52
N ARG A 234 -7.56 -25.79 -4.48
CA ARG A 234 -7.17 -25.53 -3.08
C ARG A 234 -5.86 -26.24 -2.68
N LYS A 235 -5.60 -27.43 -3.22
CA LYS A 235 -4.38 -28.21 -2.97
C LYS A 235 -3.15 -27.68 -3.71
N THR A 236 -3.30 -27.01 -4.85
CA THR A 236 -2.18 -26.57 -5.71
C THR A 236 -1.97 -25.05 -5.73
N ILE A 237 -3.05 -24.26 -5.73
CA ILE A 237 -3.06 -22.80 -5.86
C ILE A 237 -3.59 -22.13 -4.58
N GLY A 238 -4.74 -22.59 -4.06
CA GLY A 238 -5.41 -22.01 -2.88
C GLY A 238 -6.11 -20.69 -3.15
N GLY A 239 -7.19 -20.41 -2.40
CA GLY A 239 -7.61 -19.02 -2.18
C GLY A 239 -6.61 -18.30 -1.28
N ILE A 240 -6.67 -16.96 -1.19
CA ILE A 240 -5.72 -16.17 -0.37
C ILE A 240 -5.68 -16.57 1.12
N GLN A 241 -6.73 -17.22 1.59
CA GLN A 241 -6.93 -17.74 2.95
C GLN A 241 -6.39 -19.17 3.13
N ASP A 242 -6.07 -19.88 2.05
CA ASP A 242 -5.53 -21.24 2.12
C ASP A 242 -4.01 -21.22 2.29
N ASN A 243 -3.47 -22.13 3.10
CA ASN A 243 -2.05 -22.18 3.39
C ASN A 243 -1.19 -22.54 2.16
N THR A 244 -1.83 -22.90 1.03
CA THR A 244 -1.18 -23.19 -0.24
C THR A 244 -0.83 -21.92 -1.03
N HIS A 245 -1.50 -20.79 -0.75
CA HIS A 245 -1.37 -19.54 -1.47
C HIS A 245 0.03 -18.91 -1.33
N PRO A 246 0.63 -18.33 -2.41
CA PRO A 246 1.99 -17.79 -2.36
C PRO A 246 2.20 -16.68 -1.33
N LYS A 247 1.25 -15.74 -1.23
CA LYS A 247 1.33 -14.62 -0.26
C LYS A 247 1.31 -15.13 1.18
N TYR A 248 0.39 -16.05 1.48
CA TYR A 248 0.28 -16.70 2.79
C TYR A 248 1.59 -17.38 3.19
N LYS A 249 2.12 -18.22 2.30
CA LYS A 249 3.39 -18.92 2.51
C LYS A 249 4.56 -17.98 2.73
N ALA A 250 4.61 -16.87 1.98
CA ALA A 250 5.68 -15.88 2.11
C ALA A 250 5.66 -15.24 3.50
N ILE A 251 4.49 -14.83 3.98
CA ILE A 251 4.30 -14.24 5.33
C ILE A 251 4.69 -15.26 6.40
N MET A 252 4.12 -16.47 6.38
CA MET A 252 4.41 -17.48 7.40
C MET A 252 5.89 -17.90 7.41
N LYS A 253 6.54 -17.93 6.25
CA LYS A 253 7.99 -18.19 6.17
C LYS A 253 8.82 -17.10 6.85
N GLN A 254 8.43 -15.83 6.73
CA GLN A 254 9.14 -14.73 7.38
C GLN A 254 8.93 -14.75 8.90
N ILE A 255 7.71 -15.03 9.37
CA ILE A 255 7.44 -15.19 10.81
C ILE A 255 8.25 -16.36 11.36
N LEU A 256 8.27 -17.51 10.67
CA LEU A 256 9.07 -18.67 11.07
C LEU A 256 10.57 -18.35 11.13
N SER A 257 11.10 -17.64 10.14
CA SER A 257 12.50 -17.18 10.17
C SER A 257 12.80 -16.24 11.34
N GLY A 258 11.81 -15.49 11.83
CA GLY A 258 11.96 -14.66 13.03
C GLY A 258 11.86 -15.48 14.32
N MET A 259 11.07 -16.57 14.32
CA MET A 259 10.99 -17.52 15.43
C MET A 259 12.34 -18.21 15.68
N ASP A 260 13.12 -18.48 14.63
CA ASP A 260 14.44 -19.12 14.71
C ASP A 260 15.47 -18.33 15.56
N GLU A 261 15.21 -17.06 15.91
CA GLU A 261 16.06 -16.28 16.82
C GLU A 261 15.97 -16.76 18.29
N ALA A 262 14.95 -17.54 18.66
CA ALA A 262 14.77 -18.12 19.99
C ALA A 262 14.40 -19.60 19.94
N GLU A 263 14.83 -20.38 20.92
CA GLU A 263 14.51 -21.81 20.97
C GLU A 263 13.11 -22.04 21.56
N HIS A 264 12.42 -23.05 21.01
CA HIS A 264 11.14 -23.56 21.52
C HIS A 264 9.99 -22.54 21.55
N VAL A 265 9.93 -21.62 20.59
CA VAL A 265 8.77 -20.72 20.41
C VAL A 265 7.49 -21.54 20.12
N ILE A 266 6.40 -21.20 20.80
CA ILE A 266 5.07 -21.79 20.59
C ILE A 266 4.26 -20.85 19.69
N TYR A 267 3.60 -21.38 18.66
CA TYR A 267 2.69 -20.63 17.78
C TYR A 267 1.28 -21.21 17.85
N ALA A 268 0.29 -20.41 18.22
CA ALA A 268 -1.12 -20.82 18.36
C ALA A 268 -2.02 -20.13 17.32
N ALA A 269 -2.93 -20.89 16.70
CA ALA A 269 -3.82 -20.42 15.65
C ALA A 269 -5.23 -21.02 15.65
N GLY A 270 -6.20 -20.29 15.08
CA GLY A 270 -7.64 -20.60 15.13
C GLY A 270 -8.37 -20.78 13.79
N HIS A 271 -7.73 -20.52 12.64
CA HIS A 271 -8.43 -20.51 11.33
C HIS A 271 -8.89 -21.89 10.82
N GLU A 272 -8.19 -22.96 11.17
CA GLU A 272 -8.60 -24.30 10.75
C GLU A 272 -9.57 -24.89 11.76
N HIS A 273 -10.70 -25.42 11.27
CA HIS A 273 -11.78 -26.02 12.05
C HIS A 273 -11.43 -27.39 12.68
N SER A 274 -10.29 -27.49 13.38
CA SER A 274 -9.83 -28.72 14.04
C SER A 274 -8.86 -28.43 15.18
N LEU A 275 -8.55 -29.46 15.98
CA LEU A 275 -7.52 -29.43 17.01
C LEU A 275 -6.27 -30.15 16.53
N GLN A 276 -5.10 -29.50 16.54
CA GLN A 276 -3.84 -30.11 16.09
C GLN A 276 -2.64 -29.67 16.94
N LEU A 277 -1.68 -30.58 17.12
CA LEU A 277 -0.32 -30.29 17.59
C LEU A 277 0.68 -30.75 16.54
N ILE A 278 1.52 -29.83 16.08
CA ILE A 278 2.55 -30.08 15.06
C ILE A 278 3.90 -29.60 15.61
N GLU A 279 4.94 -30.41 15.44
CA GLU A 279 6.32 -30.08 15.81
C GLU A 279 7.17 -30.02 14.55
N LYS A 280 7.88 -28.90 14.35
CA LYS A 280 8.72 -28.70 13.17
C LYS A 280 9.78 -27.64 13.44
N GLU A 281 10.99 -27.86 12.92
CA GLU A 281 12.10 -26.88 12.98
C GLU A 281 12.42 -26.44 14.44
N GLY A 282 12.22 -27.32 15.43
CA GLY A 282 12.47 -27.02 16.85
C GLY A 282 11.37 -26.22 17.56
N HIS A 283 10.27 -25.92 16.86
CA HIS A 283 9.14 -25.14 17.35
C HIS A 283 7.85 -25.97 17.44
N HIS A 284 6.88 -25.45 18.20
CA HIS A 284 5.60 -26.11 18.46
C HIS A 284 4.43 -25.29 17.91
N PHE A 285 3.58 -25.90 17.09
CA PHE A 285 2.44 -25.26 16.44
C PHE A 285 1.15 -25.89 16.92
N ILE A 286 0.28 -25.07 17.50
CA ILE A 286 -1.02 -25.45 18.05
C ILE A 286 -2.11 -24.88 17.15
N VAL A 287 -2.98 -25.75 16.65
CA VAL A 287 -4.23 -25.34 16.00
C VAL A 287 -5.35 -25.63 16.99
N SER A 288 -6.05 -24.58 17.41
CA SER A 288 -7.18 -24.63 18.33
C SER A 288 -8.36 -23.88 17.73
N GLY A 289 -8.79 -24.29 16.54
CA GLY A 289 -9.76 -23.56 15.73
C GLY A 289 -11.13 -24.20 15.62
N SER A 290 -11.54 -25.02 16.60
CA SER A 290 -12.82 -25.73 16.55
C SER A 290 -13.77 -25.34 17.69
N GLY A 291 -13.84 -24.05 18.03
CA GLY A 291 -14.76 -23.56 19.06
C GLY A 291 -16.22 -23.89 18.76
N SER A 292 -16.65 -23.58 17.53
CA SER A 292 -18.04 -23.78 17.07
C SER A 292 -18.19 -24.77 15.91
N LYS A 293 -17.20 -24.91 15.02
CA LYS A 293 -17.25 -25.79 13.83
C LYS A 293 -16.13 -26.82 13.78
N THR A 294 -16.34 -27.85 12.97
CA THR A 294 -15.32 -28.86 12.67
C THR A 294 -15.27 -29.22 11.19
N THR A 295 -14.05 -29.42 10.68
CA THR A 295 -13.74 -29.95 9.35
C THR A 295 -12.87 -31.20 9.45
N HIS A 296 -12.69 -31.90 8.33
CA HIS A 296 -11.86 -33.10 8.28
C HIS A 296 -10.37 -32.75 8.46
N VAL A 297 -9.66 -33.50 9.32
CA VAL A 297 -8.21 -33.40 9.50
C VAL A 297 -7.56 -34.78 9.40
N ARG A 298 -6.31 -34.83 8.91
CA ARG A 298 -5.49 -36.05 8.87
C ARG A 298 -4.14 -35.84 9.53
N ASN A 299 -3.46 -36.92 9.87
CA ASN A 299 -2.06 -36.84 10.32
C ASN A 299 -1.12 -36.57 9.13
N GLY A 300 -0.12 -35.72 9.36
CA GLY A 300 0.94 -35.40 8.40
C GLY A 300 2.31 -35.35 9.07
N LYS A 301 3.34 -34.92 8.33
CA LYS A 301 4.72 -34.90 8.82
C LYS A 301 4.86 -33.95 10.03
N GLY A 302 5.39 -34.46 11.15
CA GLY A 302 5.53 -33.68 12.38
C GLY A 302 4.22 -33.50 13.17
N SER A 303 3.08 -34.04 12.71
CA SER A 303 1.86 -34.06 13.52
C SER A 303 2.02 -35.01 14.71
N LYS A 304 1.72 -34.51 15.91
CA LYS A 304 1.70 -35.27 17.18
C LYS A 304 0.27 -35.57 17.62
N PHE A 305 -0.66 -34.68 17.30
CA PHE A 305 -2.08 -34.83 17.59
C PHE A 305 -2.91 -34.15 16.50
N SER A 306 -4.06 -34.74 16.12
CA SER A 306 -5.02 -34.15 15.20
C SER A 306 -6.42 -34.74 15.44
N LYS A 307 -7.43 -33.89 15.64
CA LYS A 307 -8.81 -34.31 15.92
C LYS A 307 -9.84 -33.34 15.33
N SER A 308 -10.85 -33.90 14.66
CA SER A 308 -12.06 -33.18 14.21
C SER A 308 -13.14 -33.21 15.29
N GLU A 309 -12.97 -32.46 16.37
CA GLU A 309 -13.94 -32.35 17.47
C GLU A 309 -13.98 -30.90 17.97
N ASN A 310 -15.15 -30.40 18.36
CA ASN A 310 -15.25 -29.06 18.93
C ASN A 310 -14.56 -29.02 20.30
N GLY A 311 -13.74 -28.01 20.52
CA GLY A 311 -12.91 -27.96 21.72
C GLY A 311 -11.91 -26.80 21.74
N PHE A 312 -10.95 -26.87 22.66
CA PHE A 312 -9.93 -25.84 22.86
C PHE A 312 -8.64 -26.45 23.45
N ALA A 313 -7.57 -25.65 23.53
CA ALA A 313 -6.28 -26.05 24.10
C ALA A 313 -5.95 -25.24 25.37
N ILE A 314 -5.23 -25.86 26.30
CA ILE A 314 -4.66 -25.22 27.49
C ILE A 314 -3.16 -25.48 27.49
N LEU A 315 -2.35 -24.43 27.59
CA LEU A 315 -0.92 -24.51 27.85
C LEU A 315 -0.65 -24.36 29.34
N ASP A 316 0.23 -25.19 29.89
CA ASP A 316 0.79 -25.04 31.23
C ASP A 316 2.27 -24.66 31.10
N LEU A 317 2.66 -23.48 31.60
CA LEU A 317 4.02 -22.93 31.59
C LEU A 317 4.53 -22.79 33.03
N THR A 318 5.79 -23.12 33.28
CA THR A 318 6.35 -23.12 34.65
C THR A 318 7.60 -22.26 34.76
N ASP A 319 7.81 -21.69 35.94
CA ASP A 319 9.00 -20.89 36.28
C ASP A 319 10.34 -21.64 36.21
N GLU A 320 10.27 -22.97 36.16
CA GLU A 320 11.40 -23.90 35.94
C GLU A 320 11.69 -24.13 34.45
N GLY A 321 10.98 -23.43 33.55
CA GLY A 321 11.20 -23.47 32.11
C GLY A 321 10.58 -24.66 31.38
N ARG A 322 9.63 -25.38 32.01
CA ARG A 322 8.87 -26.49 31.41
C ARG A 322 7.54 -26.00 30.84
N ALA A 323 7.18 -26.49 29.65
CA ALA A 323 5.93 -26.19 28.95
C ALA A 323 5.20 -27.47 28.49
N SER A 324 3.89 -27.55 28.70
CA SER A 324 3.03 -28.65 28.24
C SER A 324 1.71 -28.16 27.67
N VAL A 325 1.06 -28.95 26.81
CA VAL A 325 -0.24 -28.64 26.20
C VAL A 325 -1.27 -29.74 26.49
N LYS A 326 -2.52 -29.34 26.72
CA LYS A 326 -3.70 -30.21 26.87
C LYS A 326 -4.79 -29.78 25.88
N PHE A 327 -5.38 -30.73 25.16
CA PHE A 327 -6.54 -30.49 24.30
C PHE A 327 -7.81 -31.01 24.97
N TRP A 328 -8.86 -30.21 24.98
CA TRP A 328 -10.16 -30.53 25.59
C TRP A 328 -11.25 -30.51 24.53
N GLY A 329 -12.08 -31.56 24.49
CA GLY A 329 -13.20 -31.72 23.57
C GLY A 329 -14.53 -31.67 24.30
N LYS A 330 -15.55 -31.08 23.67
CA LYS A 330 -16.89 -30.93 24.26
C LYS A 330 -17.58 -32.25 24.59
N GLU A 331 -17.20 -33.36 23.96
CA GLU A 331 -17.82 -34.67 24.16
C GLU A 331 -17.03 -35.54 25.15
N ASN A 332 -15.70 -35.54 25.03
CA ASN A 332 -14.84 -36.52 25.69
C ASN A 332 -13.97 -35.94 26.83
N GLY A 333 -14.08 -34.64 27.13
CA GLY A 333 -13.22 -34.00 28.13
C GLY A 333 -11.77 -33.91 27.65
N LEU A 334 -10.80 -34.37 28.42
CA LEU A 334 -9.38 -34.31 28.04
C LEU A 334 -9.10 -35.30 26.89
N LEU A 335 -8.71 -34.78 25.72
CA LEU A 335 -8.44 -35.55 24.51
C LEU A 335 -6.98 -35.98 24.38
N TYR A 336 -6.04 -35.11 24.78
CA TYR A 336 -4.61 -35.30 24.59
C TYR A 336 -3.80 -34.40 25.53
N GLU A 337 -2.65 -34.88 25.99
CA GLU A 337 -1.69 -34.13 26.81
C GLU A 337 -0.27 -34.47 26.37
N GLN A 338 0.61 -33.46 26.26
CA GLN A 338 2.01 -33.65 25.92
C GLN A 338 2.91 -32.53 26.49
N GLU A 339 4.06 -32.92 27.05
CA GLU A 339 5.16 -31.98 27.33
C GLU A 339 5.82 -31.54 26.01
N LEU A 340 5.93 -30.23 25.82
CA LEU A 340 6.51 -29.62 24.62
C LEU A 340 8.02 -29.51 24.74
N TYR A 341 8.50 -28.91 25.84
CA TYR A 341 9.94 -28.71 26.11
C TYR A 341 10.22 -28.38 27.58
N LYS A 342 11.52 -28.43 27.92
CA LYS A 342 12.10 -27.88 29.15
C LYS A 342 13.38 -27.11 28.82
N LYS A 343 13.47 -25.84 29.17
CA LYS A 343 14.63 -24.96 28.89
C LYS A 343 15.04 -24.12 30.11
N GLU A 344 16.23 -23.52 30.08
CA GLU A 344 16.64 -22.54 31.09
C GLU A 344 16.05 -21.15 30.76
N LEU A 345 15.56 -20.45 31.79
CA LEU A 345 15.01 -19.09 31.68
C LEU A 345 16.01 -18.06 32.24
N PHE A 346 16.03 -16.88 31.66
CA PHE A 346 16.91 -15.77 32.06
C PHE A 346 16.43 -15.11 33.37
N ASP A 347 17.35 -14.76 34.27
CA ASP A 347 17.08 -14.03 35.51
C ASP A 347 17.64 -12.60 35.42
N PRO A 348 16.79 -11.55 35.46
CA PRO A 348 17.21 -10.16 35.31
C PRO A 348 17.99 -9.58 36.52
N ASN A 349 18.13 -10.29 37.63
CA ASN A 349 18.76 -9.77 38.87
C ASN A 349 20.28 -10.02 39.00
N GLU A 350 21.06 -9.82 37.93
CA GLU A 350 22.53 -9.70 38.07
C GLU A 350 22.91 -8.26 38.43
N ASN A 351 23.54 -8.06 39.60
CA ASN A 351 23.93 -6.75 40.15
C ASN A 351 24.71 -5.89 39.14
N ILE A 352 24.07 -4.84 38.61
CA ILE A 352 24.71 -3.84 37.75
C ILE A 352 25.46 -2.82 38.62
N THR A 353 26.80 -2.82 38.52
CA THR A 353 27.69 -1.82 39.14
C THR A 353 27.39 -0.39 38.67
N SER A 354 27.54 0.59 39.56
CA SER A 354 27.35 2.02 39.27
C SER A 354 28.49 2.57 38.38
N LEU A 355 28.19 2.89 37.13
CA LEU A 355 29.04 3.67 36.23
C LEU A 355 28.62 5.15 36.24
N ASP A 356 29.59 6.07 36.11
CA ASP A 356 29.37 7.52 36.07
C ASP A 356 30.20 8.14 34.94
N PHE A 357 29.54 8.87 34.05
CA PHE A 357 30.12 9.50 32.85
C PHE A 357 29.82 11.00 32.75
N SER A 358 29.27 11.61 33.79
CA SER A 358 28.64 12.95 33.73
C SER A 358 29.58 14.13 33.47
N ASP A 359 30.90 13.93 33.58
CA ASP A 359 31.94 14.92 33.33
C ASP A 359 32.78 14.59 32.08
N SER A 360 32.37 13.58 31.31
CA SER A 360 33.12 13.08 30.17
C SER A 360 32.61 13.65 28.84
N THR A 361 33.53 14.14 28.02
CA THR A 361 33.28 14.48 26.62
C THR A 361 34.05 13.53 25.70
N VAL A 362 33.61 13.41 24.46
CA VAL A 362 34.30 12.63 23.43
C VAL A 362 34.22 13.35 22.08
N THR A 363 35.33 13.32 21.34
CA THR A 363 35.35 13.80 19.96
C THR A 363 34.93 12.66 19.02
N VAL A 364 33.82 12.85 18.31
CA VAL A 364 33.26 11.87 17.37
C VAL A 364 32.84 12.53 16.06
N VAL A 365 32.54 11.72 15.05
CA VAL A 365 32.00 12.17 13.77
C VAL A 365 30.60 11.59 13.60
N ALA A 366 29.70 12.32 12.94
CA ALA A 366 28.34 11.82 12.71
C ALA A 366 28.33 10.57 11.81
N SER A 367 29.11 10.58 10.72
CA SER A 367 29.38 9.39 9.90
C SER A 367 30.58 9.58 8.98
N ARG A 368 31.35 8.50 8.74
CA ARG A 368 32.37 8.46 7.67
C ARG A 368 31.87 7.76 6.40
N LYS A 369 30.65 7.21 6.42
CA LYS A 369 30.11 6.40 5.30
C LYS A 369 29.99 7.20 4.00
N TYR A 370 29.74 8.50 4.10
CA TYR A 370 29.44 9.36 2.95
C TYR A 370 30.67 10.04 2.32
N GLN A 371 31.87 9.88 2.87
CA GLN A 371 33.08 10.46 2.28
C GLN A 371 33.34 9.88 0.87
N GLY A 372 33.38 10.75 -0.14
CA GLY A 372 33.27 10.36 -1.55
C GLY A 372 34.52 9.73 -2.19
N LYS A 373 34.30 8.82 -3.15
CA LYS A 373 35.28 8.36 -4.15
C LYS A 373 35.25 9.30 -5.38
N LYS A 374 36.39 9.57 -6.03
CA LYS A 374 36.50 10.54 -7.15
C LYS A 374 35.46 10.27 -8.27
N GLY A 375 34.71 11.30 -8.70
CA GLY A 375 33.76 11.26 -9.83
C GLY A 375 32.26 11.26 -9.50
N ARG A 376 31.88 11.04 -8.22
CA ARG A 376 30.48 10.90 -7.77
C ARG A 376 29.70 12.23 -7.68
N ASN A 377 30.39 13.33 -7.34
CA ASN A 377 29.75 14.60 -6.98
C ASN A 377 29.01 15.30 -8.13
N ILE A 378 29.39 15.04 -9.38
CA ILE A 378 28.69 15.62 -10.56
C ILE A 378 27.27 15.05 -10.66
N TRP A 379 27.12 13.75 -10.44
CA TRP A 379 25.84 13.07 -10.61
C TRP A 379 24.94 13.17 -9.37
N LEU A 380 25.53 13.12 -8.17
CA LEU A 380 24.80 12.98 -6.89
C LEU A 380 25.04 14.15 -5.90
N GLY A 381 25.75 15.20 -6.32
CA GLY A 381 25.97 16.41 -5.51
C GLY A 381 27.19 16.35 -4.59
N LYS A 382 27.64 17.49 -4.02
CA LYS A 382 28.66 17.52 -2.96
C LYS A 382 28.02 17.35 -1.59
N ASN A 383 26.81 17.86 -1.42
CA ASN A 383 25.97 17.78 -0.23
C ASN A 383 26.73 18.15 1.07
N TYR A 384 26.27 17.68 2.23
CA TYR A 384 26.89 17.93 3.54
C TYR A 384 27.93 16.88 3.93
N ARG A 385 28.58 16.20 2.97
CA ARG A 385 29.54 15.12 3.26
C ARG A 385 30.68 15.57 4.18
N ASP A 386 31.16 16.79 4.00
CA ASP A 386 32.21 17.37 4.84
C ASP A 386 31.69 17.55 6.28
N VAL A 387 30.46 18.05 6.45
CA VAL A 387 29.78 18.22 7.75
C VAL A 387 29.55 16.88 8.47
N TRP A 388 29.11 15.84 7.75
CA TRP A 388 28.92 14.50 8.32
C TRP A 388 30.21 13.91 8.89
N SER A 389 31.35 14.24 8.29
CA SER A 389 32.65 13.70 8.69
C SER A 389 33.49 14.62 9.56
N GLN A 390 32.98 15.81 9.88
CA GLN A 390 33.64 16.79 10.73
C GLN A 390 33.67 16.26 12.18
N PRO A 391 34.85 16.12 12.80
CA PRO A 391 34.94 15.82 14.22
C PRO A 391 34.32 16.94 15.05
N VAL A 392 33.48 16.57 16.01
CA VAL A 392 32.85 17.46 16.99
C VAL A 392 32.98 16.86 18.39
N GLU A 393 33.16 17.72 19.39
CA GLU A 393 33.15 17.33 20.80
C GLU A 393 31.70 17.28 21.31
N VAL A 394 31.32 16.17 21.94
CA VAL A 394 29.98 15.96 22.51
C VAL A 394 30.07 15.34 23.91
N GLU A 395 29.04 15.55 24.73
CA GLU A 395 28.93 14.96 26.06
C GLU A 395 28.62 13.46 25.99
N VAL A 396 29.14 12.70 26.96
CA VAL A 396 28.83 11.27 27.11
C VAL A 396 27.54 11.11 27.90
N PHE A 397 26.56 10.42 27.32
CA PHE A 397 25.24 10.21 27.92
C PHE A 397 25.31 9.30 29.14
N ASN A 398 24.80 9.75 30.28
CA ASN A 398 24.76 8.97 31.53
C ASN A 398 23.33 8.62 31.94
N ILE A 399 22.85 7.46 31.50
CA ILE A 399 21.46 7.01 31.72
C ILE A 399 21.05 6.98 33.21
N GLY A 400 21.98 6.69 34.12
CA GLY A 400 21.67 6.61 35.55
C GLY A 400 21.69 7.94 36.31
N LYS A 401 22.10 9.05 35.67
CA LYS A 401 22.04 10.39 36.27
C LYS A 401 21.11 11.35 35.55
N GLU A 402 20.98 11.21 34.24
CA GLU A 402 20.09 12.06 33.46
C GLU A 402 18.68 12.02 34.07
N ARG A 403 18.15 13.21 34.41
CA ARG A 403 16.81 13.39 34.98
C ARG A 403 16.51 12.53 36.23
N GLY A 404 17.54 12.18 37.02
CA GLY A 404 17.40 11.35 38.22
C GLY A 404 17.56 9.85 37.98
N GLY A 405 17.87 9.45 36.73
CA GLY A 405 17.89 8.06 36.29
C GLY A 405 16.77 7.79 35.29
N LEU A 406 17.14 7.27 34.12
CA LEU A 406 16.21 6.93 33.06
C LEU A 406 16.12 5.41 32.91
N GLU A 407 14.90 4.92 32.76
CA GLU A 407 14.62 3.51 32.45
C GLU A 407 14.29 3.35 30.97
N VAL A 408 14.85 2.33 30.31
CA VAL A 408 14.52 2.02 28.91
C VAL A 408 13.17 1.32 28.83
N VAL A 409 12.15 2.03 28.34
CA VAL A 409 10.78 1.49 28.20
C VAL A 409 10.63 0.65 26.96
N LYS A 410 11.15 1.15 25.82
CA LYS A 410 10.90 0.52 24.52
C LYS A 410 11.98 0.90 23.51
N LYS A 411 12.43 -0.06 22.71
CA LYS A 411 13.16 0.22 21.47
C LYS A 411 12.17 0.70 20.41
N GLY A 412 12.48 1.84 19.80
CA GLY A 412 11.82 2.34 18.61
C GLY A 412 12.80 2.44 17.44
N GLY A 413 12.40 3.19 16.43
CA GLY A 413 13.21 3.47 15.26
C GLY A 413 12.37 3.30 14.00
N GLY A 414 12.40 4.30 13.12
CA GLY A 414 11.73 4.23 11.82
C GLY A 414 12.55 3.47 10.78
N MET A 415 12.21 3.61 9.50
CA MET A 415 12.93 2.96 8.41
C MET A 415 14.42 3.37 8.27
N GLN A 416 14.85 4.43 8.95
CA GLN A 416 16.19 5.03 8.80
C GLN A 416 16.96 5.24 10.11
N THR A 417 16.37 5.07 11.29
CA THR A 417 17.02 5.38 12.58
C THR A 417 16.81 4.28 13.60
N LYS A 418 17.72 4.17 14.56
CA LYS A 418 17.54 3.36 15.77
C LYS A 418 17.19 4.31 16.91
N SER A 419 16.16 4.01 17.71
CA SER A 419 15.83 4.85 18.86
C SER A 419 15.49 4.07 20.11
N LEU A 420 15.68 4.67 21.27
CA LEU A 420 15.19 4.20 22.56
C LEU A 420 14.23 5.23 23.13
N ARG A 421 13.05 4.77 23.57
CA ARG A 421 12.15 5.53 24.43
C ARG A 421 12.54 5.22 25.86
N MET A 422 12.77 6.27 26.62
CA MET A 422 13.15 6.19 28.03
C MET A 422 12.17 7.00 28.87
N LYS A 423 12.07 6.64 30.14
CA LYS A 423 11.15 7.26 31.10
C LYS A 423 11.90 7.59 32.38
N ALA A 424 11.63 8.77 32.93
CA ALA A 424 12.13 9.19 34.23
C ALA A 424 11.16 8.78 35.35
N GLU A 425 11.61 8.88 36.61
CA GLU A 425 10.76 8.56 37.79
C GLU A 425 9.47 9.39 37.86
N ASN A 426 9.45 10.59 37.29
CA ASN A 426 8.28 11.47 37.24
C ASN A 426 7.37 11.22 36.02
N ASP A 427 7.48 10.05 35.39
CA ASP A 427 6.75 9.62 34.20
C ASP A 427 6.99 10.43 32.92
N LYS A 428 7.85 11.46 32.94
CA LYS A 428 8.25 12.18 31.72
C LYS A 428 9.11 11.31 30.82
N GLU A 429 8.89 11.45 29.53
CA GLU A 429 9.54 10.62 28.52
C GLU A 429 10.58 11.35 27.70
N TYR A 430 11.57 10.58 27.27
CA TYR A 430 12.70 11.05 26.49
C TYR A 430 13.02 10.05 25.38
N VAL A 431 13.69 10.53 24.35
CA VAL A 431 14.15 9.70 23.24
C VAL A 431 15.64 9.87 23.03
N LEU A 432 16.35 8.75 22.86
CA LEU A 432 17.65 8.69 22.21
C LEU A 432 17.44 8.18 20.78
N ARG A 433 17.97 8.88 19.78
CA ARG A 433 17.85 8.51 18.36
C ARG A 433 19.19 8.61 17.67
N SER A 434 19.57 7.62 16.87
CA SER A 434 20.82 7.66 16.12
C SER A 434 20.84 8.84 15.14
N ILE A 435 21.94 9.63 15.14
CA ILE A 435 22.17 10.66 14.12
C ILE A 435 22.56 9.97 12.80
N GLU A 436 23.43 8.96 12.87
CA GLU A 436 23.70 8.11 11.71
C GLU A 436 22.41 7.40 11.24
N LYS A 437 22.22 7.36 9.92
CA LYS A 437 21.06 6.72 9.30
C LYS A 437 21.40 5.31 8.82
N TYR A 438 20.41 4.44 8.95
CA TYR A 438 20.44 3.02 8.60
C TYR A 438 19.26 2.73 7.66
N PRO A 439 19.35 3.13 6.37
CA PRO A 439 18.23 3.07 5.42
C PRO A 439 18.00 1.65 4.88
N GLU A 440 18.69 0.63 5.38
CA GLU A 440 18.54 -0.74 4.89
C GLU A 440 17.07 -1.16 4.95
N ASN A 441 16.34 -0.72 5.98
CA ASN A 441 14.91 -0.99 6.12
C ASN A 441 14.03 -0.22 5.12
N ALA A 442 14.42 1.01 4.72
CA ALA A 442 13.75 1.79 3.67
C ALA A 442 13.96 1.22 2.25
N ILE A 443 14.99 0.40 2.06
CA ILE A 443 15.33 -0.19 0.76
C ILE A 443 14.68 -1.57 0.64
N PRO A 444 13.88 -1.83 -0.42
CA PRO A 444 13.29 -3.14 -0.67
C PRO A 444 14.35 -4.25 -0.57
N PRO A 445 14.08 -5.41 0.07
CA PRO A 445 15.09 -6.45 0.29
C PRO A 445 15.85 -6.89 -0.98
N ALA A 446 15.19 -6.82 -2.14
CA ALA A 446 15.80 -7.06 -3.45
C ALA A 446 16.95 -6.06 -3.75
N LEU A 447 16.74 -4.77 -3.46
CA LEU A 447 17.66 -3.68 -3.78
C LEU A 447 18.76 -3.46 -2.74
N ARG A 448 18.69 -4.11 -1.56
CA ARG A 448 19.78 -4.06 -0.58
C ARG A 448 21.08 -4.61 -1.18
N LYS A 449 22.24 -4.09 -0.78
CA LYS A 449 23.59 -4.43 -1.26
C LYS A 449 23.76 -4.28 -2.78
N THR A 450 23.10 -3.29 -3.37
CA THR A 450 23.24 -2.89 -4.79
C THR A 450 23.57 -1.40 -4.89
N PHE A 451 23.86 -0.89 -6.09
CA PHE A 451 24.11 0.52 -6.35
C PHE A 451 22.90 1.39 -5.98
N ALA A 452 21.68 0.81 -5.98
CA ALA A 452 20.49 1.52 -5.53
C ALA A 452 20.56 1.79 -4.02
N GLN A 453 21.09 0.85 -3.23
CA GLN A 453 21.41 1.11 -1.82
C GLN A 453 22.48 2.19 -1.71
N ASP A 454 23.57 2.10 -2.47
CA ASP A 454 24.63 3.11 -2.42
C ASP A 454 24.12 4.51 -2.80
N ILE A 455 23.20 4.63 -3.77
CA ILE A 455 22.56 5.91 -4.13
C ILE A 455 21.68 6.41 -2.99
N VAL A 456 20.82 5.57 -2.43
CA VAL A 456 19.93 5.96 -1.31
C VAL A 456 20.74 6.36 -0.09
N GLU A 457 21.78 5.59 0.26
CA GLU A 457 22.74 5.93 1.31
C GLU A 457 23.46 7.24 1.03
N ASP A 458 23.87 7.50 -0.21
CA ASP A 458 24.49 8.76 -0.58
C ASP A 458 23.55 9.95 -0.44
N GLN A 459 22.28 9.78 -0.77
CA GLN A 459 21.31 10.86 -0.66
C GLN A 459 21.04 11.26 0.80
N ILE A 460 21.35 10.41 1.78
CA ILE A 460 21.36 10.81 3.20
C ILE A 460 22.38 11.93 3.45
N SER A 461 23.49 11.99 2.71
CA SER A 461 24.46 13.07 2.84
C SER A 461 23.88 14.46 2.56
N ALA A 462 22.70 14.52 1.93
CA ALA A 462 21.97 15.75 1.64
C ALA A 462 21.14 16.27 2.83
N SER A 463 20.87 15.44 3.84
CA SER A 463 20.33 15.89 5.14
C SER A 463 21.45 16.47 6.02
N HIS A 464 21.15 17.52 6.79
CA HIS A 464 22.11 18.19 7.66
C HIS A 464 22.13 17.53 9.06
N PRO A 465 23.23 16.88 9.49
CA PRO A 465 23.23 16.03 10.70
C PRO A 465 23.00 16.79 12.01
N TYR A 466 23.22 18.10 12.01
CA TYR A 466 23.09 18.96 13.20
C TYR A 466 21.88 19.92 13.14
N ALA A 467 21.01 19.83 12.11
CA ALA A 467 20.00 20.88 11.88
C ALA A 467 18.97 21.02 12.99
N ALA A 468 18.52 19.91 13.57
CA ALA A 468 17.51 19.91 14.62
C ALA A 468 17.90 20.73 15.87
N PHE A 469 19.20 20.88 16.14
CA PHE A 469 19.71 21.52 17.37
C PHE A 469 19.50 23.03 17.45
N ILE A 470 19.31 23.70 16.30
CA ILE A 470 19.11 25.16 16.29
C ILE A 470 17.62 25.55 16.19
N VAL A 471 16.76 24.59 15.86
CA VAL A 471 15.31 24.83 15.66
C VAL A 471 14.66 25.46 16.89
N PRO A 472 14.92 25.04 18.14
CA PRO A 472 14.31 25.65 19.33
C PRO A 472 14.53 27.17 19.39
N TYR A 473 15.75 27.61 19.08
CA TYR A 473 16.15 29.02 19.09
C TYR A 473 15.48 29.84 17.97
N LEU A 474 15.04 29.18 16.90
CA LEU A 474 14.25 29.79 15.83
C LEU A 474 12.75 29.77 16.15
N ALA A 475 12.27 28.75 16.86
CA ALA A 475 10.86 28.52 17.16
C ALA A 475 10.34 29.35 18.34
N GLU A 476 11.13 29.50 19.40
CA GLU A 476 10.78 30.23 20.62
C GLU A 476 10.36 31.69 20.35
N PRO A 477 11.07 32.50 19.54
CA PRO A 477 10.69 33.90 19.29
C PRO A 477 9.35 34.09 18.56
N VAL A 478 8.85 33.03 17.91
CA VAL A 478 7.57 33.02 17.21
C VAL A 478 6.50 32.18 17.93
N GLY A 479 6.80 31.73 19.16
CA GLY A 479 5.88 30.96 19.99
C GLY A 479 5.48 29.61 19.40
N ILE A 480 6.33 29.01 18.55
CA ILE A 480 6.13 27.66 18.05
C ILE A 480 6.64 26.67 19.10
N TYR A 481 5.83 25.67 19.45
CA TYR A 481 6.22 24.64 20.41
C TYR A 481 7.35 23.78 19.85
N HIS A 482 8.22 23.29 20.71
CA HIS A 482 9.42 22.56 20.30
C HIS A 482 9.92 21.58 21.37
N THR A 483 10.72 20.61 20.95
CA THR A 483 11.58 19.82 21.83
C THR A 483 12.93 20.53 22.02
N ASN A 484 13.82 20.02 22.89
CA ASN A 484 15.15 20.61 23.10
C ASN A 484 16.26 19.58 22.79
N PRO A 485 16.47 19.23 21.51
CA PRO A 485 17.42 18.20 21.14
C PRO A 485 18.87 18.59 21.47
N LYS A 486 19.66 17.61 21.89
CA LYS A 486 21.11 17.73 22.14
C LYS A 486 21.88 16.55 21.52
N PRO A 487 23.09 16.76 20.99
CA PRO A 487 23.96 15.66 20.56
C PRO A 487 24.66 15.04 21.77
N VAL A 488 24.58 13.72 21.89
CA VAL A 488 25.24 12.95 22.97
C VAL A 488 25.88 11.68 22.42
N PHE A 489 26.93 11.20 23.08
CA PHE A 489 27.56 9.92 22.77
C PHE A 489 27.12 8.82 23.75
N ILE A 490 26.74 7.66 23.25
CA ILE A 490 26.27 6.55 24.08
C ILE A 490 27.46 5.66 24.49
N PRO A 491 27.82 5.59 25.79
CA PRO A 491 28.88 4.70 26.26
C PRO A 491 28.42 3.23 26.29
N SER A 492 29.38 2.30 26.43
CA SER A 492 29.05 0.90 26.71
C SER A 492 28.65 0.76 28.19
N ASP A 493 27.37 0.95 28.48
CA ASP A 493 26.80 0.96 29.83
C ASP A 493 25.80 -0.21 30.02
N PRO A 494 26.05 -1.14 30.96
CA PRO A 494 25.16 -2.29 31.21
C PRO A 494 23.74 -1.91 31.63
N ARG A 495 23.50 -0.67 32.09
CA ARG A 495 22.15 -0.18 32.44
C ARG A 495 21.22 -0.07 31.24
N PHE A 496 21.74 -0.07 30.01
CA PHE A 496 20.93 -0.24 28.80
C PHE A 496 20.40 -1.68 28.62
N GLY A 497 20.79 -2.62 29.49
CA GLY A 497 20.36 -4.01 29.47
C GLY A 497 20.63 -4.66 28.11
N GLN A 498 19.62 -5.36 27.59
CA GLN A 498 19.68 -6.00 26.28
C GLN A 498 19.96 -5.05 25.10
N PHE A 499 19.79 -3.74 25.27
CA PHE A 499 20.00 -2.74 24.23
C PHE A 499 21.45 -2.23 24.13
N GLN A 500 22.30 -2.51 25.12
CA GLN A 500 23.69 -2.02 25.19
C GLN A 500 24.45 -2.28 23.88
N SER A 501 24.51 -3.53 23.43
CA SER A 501 25.22 -3.93 22.20
C SER A 501 24.70 -3.27 20.92
N THR A 502 23.47 -2.76 20.94
CA THR A 502 22.86 -2.10 19.78
C THR A 502 23.18 -0.62 19.72
N PHE A 503 23.42 0.05 20.85
CA PHE A 503 23.55 1.51 20.96
C PHE A 503 24.94 1.99 21.40
N GLU A 504 25.79 1.10 21.95
CA GLU A 504 27.14 1.48 22.36
C GLU A 504 27.95 2.11 21.21
N GLY A 505 28.68 3.18 21.52
CA GLY A 505 29.54 3.87 20.56
C GLY A 505 28.80 4.77 19.56
N MET A 506 27.49 4.97 19.70
CA MET A 506 26.70 5.78 18.79
C MET A 506 26.64 7.25 19.19
N LEU A 507 26.76 8.13 18.19
CA LEU A 507 26.30 9.52 18.31
C LEU A 507 24.78 9.56 18.14
N ALA A 508 24.10 10.11 19.13
CA ALA A 508 22.66 10.17 19.21
C ALA A 508 22.15 11.59 19.47
N LEU A 509 20.93 11.86 19.03
CA LEU A 509 20.10 12.98 19.45
C LEU A 509 19.33 12.54 20.70
N TYR A 510 19.46 13.31 21.77
CA TYR A 510 18.70 13.19 23.02
C TYR A 510 17.70 14.34 23.12
N GLU A 511 16.41 14.04 23.27
CA GLU A 511 15.36 15.06 23.38
C GLU A 511 14.19 14.59 24.26
N GLU A 512 13.41 15.54 24.77
CA GLU A 512 12.12 15.29 25.39
C GLU A 512 11.14 14.68 24.38
N ARG A 513 10.28 13.78 24.85
CA ARG A 513 9.14 13.28 24.09
C ARG A 513 7.86 13.83 24.70
N PRO A 514 7.03 14.58 23.93
CA PRO A 514 5.73 15.03 24.42
C PRO A 514 4.86 13.85 24.85
N ASN A 515 4.45 13.85 26.12
CA ASN A 515 3.51 12.92 26.74
C ASN A 515 2.69 13.65 27.81
N GLU A 516 1.66 12.99 28.34
CA GLU A 516 0.75 13.55 29.37
C GLU A 516 1.51 14.14 30.57
N ALA A 517 2.51 13.42 31.10
CA ALA A 517 3.33 13.89 32.24
C ALA A 517 4.15 15.17 31.95
N ALA A 518 4.39 15.48 30.68
CA ALA A 518 5.10 16.68 30.23
C ALA A 518 4.16 17.75 29.62
N ALA A 519 2.84 17.54 29.61
CA ALA A 519 1.88 18.45 28.97
C ALA A 519 1.98 19.90 29.46
N SER A 520 2.22 20.05 30.77
CA SER A 520 2.36 21.35 31.43
C SER A 520 3.70 22.06 31.20
N ASP A 521 4.64 21.44 30.46
CA ASP A 521 5.93 22.06 30.19
C ASP A 521 5.78 23.27 29.24
N PRO A 522 6.40 24.44 29.57
CA PRO A 522 6.17 25.67 28.81
C PRO A 522 6.51 25.59 27.31
N PHE A 523 7.58 24.87 26.95
CA PHE A 523 8.02 24.69 25.56
C PHE A 523 7.10 23.77 24.74
N PHE A 524 6.19 23.04 25.40
CA PHE A 524 5.06 22.33 24.77
C PHE A 524 3.75 23.13 24.83
N GLY A 525 3.79 24.35 25.33
CA GLY A 525 2.65 25.27 25.40
C GLY A 525 1.95 25.32 26.74
N GLY A 526 2.28 24.44 27.70
CA GLY A 526 1.65 24.39 29.02
C GLY A 526 0.19 23.91 28.99
N GLY A 527 -0.08 22.84 28.24
CA GLY A 527 -1.40 22.23 28.13
C GLY A 527 -1.73 21.29 29.28
N GLU A 528 -2.95 20.75 29.25
CA GLU A 528 -3.44 19.77 30.23
C GLU A 528 -3.11 18.33 29.85
N ASP A 529 -3.06 18.06 28.54
CA ASP A 529 -2.80 16.73 27.99
C ASP A 529 -2.07 16.82 26.63
N VAL A 530 -1.52 15.70 26.17
CA VAL A 530 -0.79 15.58 24.89
C VAL A 530 -1.27 14.38 24.08
N ASP A 531 -1.90 14.65 22.94
CA ASP A 531 -2.48 13.64 22.06
C ASP A 531 -1.70 13.39 20.76
N GLY A 532 -1.95 12.22 20.16
CA GLY A 532 -1.58 11.90 18.79
C GLY A 532 -2.53 12.52 17.75
N THR A 533 -2.08 12.65 16.50
CA THR A 533 -2.89 13.28 15.44
C THR A 533 -4.17 12.50 15.13
N LEU A 534 -4.16 11.16 15.15
CA LEU A 534 -5.40 10.41 14.90
C LEU A 534 -6.34 10.49 16.09
N THR A 535 -5.84 10.51 17.33
CA THR A 535 -6.65 10.79 18.53
C THR A 535 -7.34 12.15 18.41
N VAL A 536 -6.64 13.19 17.98
CA VAL A 536 -7.26 14.51 17.75
C VAL A 536 -8.33 14.45 16.65
N ILE A 537 -8.08 13.73 15.55
CA ILE A 537 -9.08 13.55 14.48
C ILE A 537 -10.31 12.79 14.98
N GLU A 538 -10.11 11.76 15.82
CA GLU A 538 -11.20 11.02 16.45
C GLU A 538 -11.98 11.92 17.40
N ASN A 539 -11.31 12.67 18.28
CA ASN A 539 -11.95 13.60 19.21
C ASN A 539 -12.75 14.69 18.47
N LEU A 540 -12.22 15.27 17.39
CA LEU A 540 -12.93 16.21 16.50
C LEU A 540 -14.16 15.56 15.86
N LYS A 541 -14.07 14.29 15.50
CA LYS A 541 -15.19 13.54 14.93
C LYS A 541 -16.22 13.17 16.00
N GLU A 542 -15.84 12.84 17.22
CA GLU A 542 -16.78 12.36 18.24
C GLU A 542 -17.54 13.49 18.95
N ASP A 543 -16.94 14.67 19.06
CA ASP A 543 -17.51 15.81 19.79
C ASP A 543 -17.27 17.15 19.09
N ASN A 544 -18.36 17.86 18.79
CA ASN A 544 -18.30 19.20 18.22
C ASN A 544 -17.79 20.26 19.22
N ASP A 545 -17.68 19.98 20.52
CA ASP A 545 -17.01 20.79 21.55
C ASP A 545 -15.46 20.75 21.47
N VAL A 546 -14.89 20.03 20.52
CA VAL A 546 -13.44 20.00 20.27
C VAL A 546 -13.09 20.83 19.03
N GLU A 547 -12.04 21.65 19.12
CA GLU A 547 -11.56 22.48 18.01
C GLU A 547 -10.03 22.43 17.87
N VAL A 548 -9.52 22.90 16.74
CA VAL A 548 -8.08 23.10 16.49
C VAL A 548 -7.80 24.57 16.23
N ASP A 549 -6.73 25.11 16.81
CA ASP A 549 -6.23 26.44 16.49
C ASP A 549 -5.57 26.46 15.10
N GLN A 550 -6.38 26.58 14.04
CA GLN A 550 -5.91 26.48 12.65
C GLN A 550 -4.93 27.61 12.26
N ASN A 551 -5.03 28.79 12.87
CA ASN A 551 -4.07 29.89 12.63
C ASN A 551 -2.69 29.53 13.20
N PHE A 552 -2.65 28.89 14.38
CA PHE A 552 -1.40 28.34 14.90
C PHE A 552 -0.84 27.22 14.00
N VAL A 553 -1.69 26.41 13.37
CA VAL A 553 -1.26 25.43 12.35
C VAL A 553 -0.65 26.13 11.14
N VAL A 554 -1.29 27.18 10.60
CA VAL A 554 -0.75 28.01 9.50
C VAL A 554 0.65 28.53 9.84
N ARG A 555 0.82 29.11 11.05
CA ARG A 555 2.13 29.60 11.52
C ARG A 555 3.19 28.50 11.52
N ASN A 556 2.86 27.32 12.06
CA ASN A 556 3.78 26.17 12.10
C ASN A 556 4.19 25.75 10.68
N ARG A 557 3.23 25.62 9.76
CA ARG A 557 3.51 25.18 8.39
C ARG A 557 4.31 26.20 7.58
N LEU A 558 4.08 27.49 7.79
CA LEU A 558 4.91 28.56 7.21
C LEU A 558 6.35 28.51 7.73
N PHE A 559 6.53 28.27 9.03
CA PHE A 559 7.84 28.08 9.65
C PHE A 559 8.56 26.83 9.13
N ASP A 560 7.84 25.72 8.95
CA ASP A 560 8.38 24.48 8.38
C ASP A 560 8.93 24.70 6.96
N MET A 561 8.17 25.38 6.09
CA MET A 561 8.63 25.71 4.75
C MET A 561 9.83 26.67 4.76
N TRP A 562 9.84 27.63 5.69
CA TRP A 562 10.93 28.59 5.87
C TRP A 562 12.27 27.89 6.18
N ILE A 563 12.27 26.93 7.11
CA ILE A 563 13.47 26.14 7.44
C ILE A 563 13.72 24.96 6.48
N GLY A 564 12.82 24.74 5.51
CA GLY A 564 12.94 23.69 4.49
C GLY A 564 12.66 22.28 4.98
N ASP A 565 11.75 22.14 5.94
CA ASP A 565 11.35 20.87 6.52
C ASP A 565 10.25 20.19 5.68
N TRP A 566 10.66 19.29 4.80
CA TRP A 566 9.79 18.68 3.79
C TRP A 566 9.08 17.40 4.25
N ASP A 567 9.46 16.80 5.38
CA ASP A 567 9.00 15.45 5.77
C ASP A 567 7.80 15.42 6.72
N ARG A 568 7.04 16.51 6.79
CA ARG A 568 5.91 16.69 7.71
C ARG A 568 4.76 15.72 7.42
N HIS A 569 4.52 14.77 8.31
CA HIS A 569 3.41 13.81 8.26
C HIS A 569 2.78 13.62 9.66
N ASP A 570 1.56 13.05 9.75
CA ASP A 570 0.74 12.98 10.98
C ASP A 570 1.51 12.57 12.25
N ASP A 571 2.38 11.55 12.17
CA ASP A 571 3.13 11.07 13.34
C ASP A 571 4.20 12.07 13.84
N GLN A 572 4.66 13.02 13.03
CA GLN A 572 5.60 14.07 13.45
C GLN A 572 4.94 15.22 14.22
N TRP A 573 3.66 15.08 14.55
CA TRP A 573 2.93 16.01 15.39
C TRP A 573 2.47 15.30 16.66
N ARG A 574 2.54 16.02 17.77
CA ARG A 574 1.71 15.80 18.96
C ARG A 574 0.84 17.02 19.16
N TRP A 575 -0.11 16.99 20.09
CA TRP A 575 -1.06 18.07 20.24
C TRP A 575 -1.28 18.38 21.71
N ALA A 576 -0.96 19.60 22.12
CA ALA A 576 -1.32 20.09 23.45
C ALA A 576 -2.81 20.42 23.50
N GLN A 577 -3.51 19.88 24.48
CA GLN A 577 -4.91 20.17 24.77
C GLN A 577 -5.02 21.34 25.76
N PHE A 578 -5.93 22.28 25.48
CA PHE A 578 -6.26 23.39 26.37
C PHE A 578 -7.77 23.49 26.56
N ASP A 579 -8.19 23.88 27.76
CA ASP A 579 -9.58 24.24 28.03
C ASP A 579 -9.98 25.55 27.33
N LYS A 580 -11.17 25.54 26.71
CA LYS A 580 -11.81 26.73 26.12
C LYS A 580 -13.23 26.86 26.69
N LYS A 581 -13.78 28.08 26.70
CA LYS A 581 -15.18 28.28 27.08
C LYS A 581 -16.11 27.50 26.13
N GLY A 582 -16.72 26.43 26.65
CA GLY A 582 -17.65 25.58 25.89
C GLY A 582 -16.97 24.50 25.05
N GLY A 583 -15.77 24.05 25.45
CA GLY A 583 -15.07 22.98 24.75
C GLY A 583 -13.57 22.85 25.06
N LYS A 584 -12.85 22.17 24.17
CA LYS A 584 -11.39 22.00 24.19
C LYS A 584 -10.79 22.53 22.90
N ILE A 585 -9.55 23.02 22.96
CA ILE A 585 -8.80 23.42 21.77
C ILE A 585 -7.43 22.74 21.74
N TYR A 586 -7.07 22.23 20.57
CA TYR A 586 -5.78 21.59 20.33
C TYR A 586 -4.82 22.51 19.59
N ARG A 587 -3.54 22.45 19.98
CA ARG A 587 -2.43 23.10 19.27
C ARG A 587 -1.31 22.11 18.97
N PRO A 588 -0.78 22.08 17.74
CA PRO A 588 0.26 21.15 17.34
C PRO A 588 1.61 21.43 18.03
N ILE A 589 2.27 20.37 18.47
CA ILE A 589 3.66 20.30 18.91
C ILE A 589 4.45 19.53 17.82
N PRO A 590 5.18 20.22 16.94
CA PRO A 590 6.05 19.54 15.99
C PRO A 590 7.20 18.82 16.68
N ARG A 591 7.50 17.61 16.22
CA ARG A 591 8.66 16.81 16.63
C ARG A 591 9.41 16.29 15.40
N ASP A 592 10.56 15.65 15.62
CA ASP A 592 11.35 15.00 14.56
C ASP A 592 11.72 15.98 13.43
N ARG A 593 12.70 16.85 13.72
CA ARG A 593 13.15 17.96 12.85
C ARG A 593 14.44 17.59 12.09
N ASP A 594 14.58 16.33 11.67
CA ASP A 594 15.83 15.80 11.11
C ASP A 594 16.03 16.06 9.60
N GLN A 595 14.98 16.52 8.91
CA GLN A 595 15.02 16.92 7.50
C GLN A 595 15.13 18.44 7.27
N VAL A 596 15.30 19.22 8.35
CA VAL A 596 15.56 20.66 8.27
C VAL A 596 16.85 20.92 7.50
N PHE A 597 16.84 21.93 6.62
CA PHE A 597 17.94 22.29 5.73
C PHE A 597 18.42 21.19 4.78
N PHE A 598 17.58 20.18 4.48
CA PHE A 598 17.88 19.18 3.46
C PHE A 598 18.22 19.86 2.12
N ILE A 599 19.36 19.57 1.52
CA ILE A 599 19.76 20.11 0.21
C ILE A 599 19.62 19.05 -0.87
N ASN A 600 19.58 19.48 -2.12
CA ASN A 600 19.48 18.54 -3.23
C ASN A 600 20.40 18.95 -4.39
N GLU A 601 21.57 18.32 -4.48
CA GLU A 601 22.59 18.66 -5.47
C GLU A 601 22.84 17.51 -6.47
N GLY A 602 23.41 17.85 -7.63
CA GLY A 602 23.73 16.89 -8.68
C GLY A 602 22.64 16.74 -9.75
N ILE A 603 23.02 16.14 -10.89
CA ILE A 603 22.14 16.03 -12.06
C ILE A 603 20.95 15.09 -11.80
N ILE A 604 21.18 13.92 -11.22
CA ILE A 604 20.10 12.94 -11.00
C ILE A 604 19.09 13.48 -9.99
N PRO A 605 19.50 13.93 -8.81
CA PRO A 605 18.54 14.35 -7.79
C PRO A 605 17.73 15.60 -8.21
N SER A 606 18.35 16.57 -8.90
CA SER A 606 17.67 17.76 -9.43
C SER A 606 16.67 17.46 -10.57
N LEU A 607 16.89 16.39 -11.33
CA LEU A 607 15.94 15.89 -12.32
C LEU A 607 14.78 15.15 -11.63
N THR A 608 15.07 14.37 -10.59
CA THR A 608 14.03 13.65 -9.83
C THR A 608 13.16 14.56 -8.99
N SER A 609 13.62 15.74 -8.56
CA SER A 609 12.85 16.66 -7.71
C SER A 609 11.86 17.56 -8.45
N ARG A 610 11.56 17.27 -9.72
CA ARG A 610 10.60 18.03 -10.53
C ARG A 610 9.17 17.64 -10.14
N LYS A 611 8.18 18.45 -10.57
CA LYS A 611 6.75 18.22 -10.27
C LYS A 611 6.24 16.83 -10.70
N TRP A 612 6.90 16.22 -11.68
CA TRP A 612 6.57 14.89 -12.21
C TRP A 612 7.32 13.73 -11.55
N GLY A 613 8.25 14.02 -10.63
CA GLY A 613 9.00 13.04 -9.87
C GLY A 613 8.66 13.11 -8.37
N ILE A 614 9.63 13.48 -7.55
CA ILE A 614 9.53 13.58 -6.09
C ILE A 614 9.75 15.06 -5.70
N PRO A 615 8.76 15.93 -5.88
CA PRO A 615 8.91 17.38 -5.70
C PRO A 615 9.34 17.80 -4.28
N LYS A 616 8.96 17.01 -3.25
CA LYS A 616 9.30 17.28 -1.84
C LYS A 616 10.80 17.32 -1.55
N ILE A 617 11.62 16.61 -2.32
CA ILE A 617 13.08 16.61 -2.15
C ILE A 617 13.73 17.75 -2.95
N GLU A 618 13.05 18.88 -3.20
CA GLU A 618 13.61 19.96 -4.00
C GLU A 618 14.89 20.59 -3.43
N GLY A 619 15.06 20.54 -2.12
CA GLY A 619 16.22 21.06 -1.40
C GLY A 619 16.02 22.46 -0.78
N PHE A 620 16.87 22.78 0.18
CA PHE A 620 16.99 24.07 0.84
C PHE A 620 17.89 24.98 0.00
N ASP A 621 17.28 26.07 -0.46
CA ASP A 621 17.86 27.08 -1.34
C ASP A 621 17.20 28.44 -1.05
N GLU A 622 17.67 29.52 -1.65
CA GLU A 622 17.13 30.87 -1.45
C GLU A 622 15.64 31.00 -1.84
N GLU A 623 15.19 30.18 -2.81
CA GLU A 623 13.81 30.13 -3.28
C GLU A 623 13.11 28.81 -2.90
N VAL A 624 11.82 28.88 -2.57
CA VAL A 624 10.91 27.73 -2.55
C VAL A 624 10.26 27.62 -3.94
N ARG A 625 10.67 26.66 -4.78
CA ARG A 625 10.25 26.66 -6.20
C ARG A 625 8.79 26.26 -6.38
N TRP A 626 8.27 25.41 -5.49
CA TRP A 626 6.88 24.98 -5.54
C TRP A 626 6.38 24.58 -4.14
N ALA A 627 5.61 25.47 -3.50
CA ALA A 627 5.17 25.28 -2.11
C ALA A 627 4.29 24.02 -1.89
N PRO A 628 3.34 23.68 -2.77
CA PRO A 628 2.66 22.38 -2.69
C PRO A 628 3.60 21.18 -2.83
N GLY A 629 4.73 21.34 -3.55
CA GLY A 629 5.74 20.31 -3.72
C GLY A 629 6.44 19.96 -2.41
N ILE A 630 6.95 20.96 -1.67
CA ILE A 630 7.55 20.75 -0.35
C ILE A 630 6.52 20.24 0.68
N SER A 631 5.26 20.66 0.55
CA SER A 631 4.14 20.18 1.39
C SER A 631 3.54 18.84 0.92
N GLN A 632 4.16 18.09 0.00
CA GLN A 632 3.59 16.84 -0.51
C GLN A 632 3.32 15.82 0.61
N ASN A 633 4.21 15.69 1.60
CA ASN A 633 3.99 14.80 2.76
C ASN A 633 2.89 15.34 3.68
N ALA A 634 2.83 16.65 3.88
CA ALA A 634 1.87 17.31 4.75
C ALA A 634 0.49 17.50 4.11
N ARG A 635 0.32 17.16 2.83
CA ARG A 635 -0.90 17.42 2.04
C ARG A 635 -2.20 17.02 2.72
N PHE A 636 -2.19 15.94 3.50
CA PHE A 636 -3.36 15.49 4.22
C PHE A 636 -3.58 16.32 5.48
N PHE A 637 -2.54 16.52 6.27
CA PHE A 637 -2.54 17.36 7.47
C PHE A 637 -2.98 18.80 7.14
N ASP A 638 -2.36 19.44 6.15
CA ASP A 638 -2.64 20.81 5.73
C ASP A 638 -4.12 20.95 5.28
N ARG A 639 -4.65 19.97 4.55
CA ARG A 639 -6.06 19.98 4.09
C ARG A 639 -7.07 19.75 5.22
N THR A 640 -6.67 19.09 6.31
CA THR A 640 -7.54 18.82 7.47
C THR A 640 -7.55 20.00 8.45
N PHE A 641 -6.40 20.61 8.70
CA PHE A 641 -6.22 21.57 9.80
C PHE A 641 -5.96 23.02 9.35
N MET A 642 -6.06 23.32 8.05
CA MET A 642 -5.92 24.68 7.49
C MET A 642 -7.03 24.95 6.45
N ASN A 643 -8.22 24.40 6.69
CA ASN A 643 -9.37 24.54 5.80
C ASN A 643 -10.24 25.78 6.13
N GLU A 644 -10.17 26.31 7.35
CA GLU A 644 -10.96 27.47 7.79
C GLU A 644 -10.28 28.83 7.53
N PRO A 645 -8.96 29.02 7.79
CA PRO A 645 -8.32 30.33 7.65
C PRO A 645 -8.45 30.92 6.24
N GLU A 646 -8.78 32.22 6.18
CA GLU A 646 -8.82 33.00 4.94
C GLU A 646 -7.45 33.61 4.64
N TRP A 647 -7.27 34.17 3.44
CA TRP A 647 -5.98 34.75 3.04
C TRP A 647 -5.49 35.83 4.02
N SER A 648 -6.39 36.62 4.62
CA SER A 648 -6.04 37.62 5.62
C SER A 648 -5.43 37.01 6.89
N ASP A 649 -5.89 35.83 7.31
CA ASP A 649 -5.32 35.13 8.46
C ASP A 649 -3.89 34.67 8.15
N TRP A 650 -3.66 34.18 6.92
CA TRP A 650 -2.31 33.84 6.46
C TRP A 650 -1.41 35.06 6.41
N GLU A 651 -1.88 36.20 5.89
CA GLU A 651 -1.13 37.45 5.88
C GLU A 651 -0.71 37.87 7.28
N ASN A 652 -1.62 37.80 8.26
CA ASN A 652 -1.31 38.10 9.66
C ASN A 652 -0.20 37.22 10.22
N GLU A 653 -0.24 35.90 9.95
CA GLU A 653 0.79 34.97 10.41
C GLU A 653 2.13 35.16 9.68
N ILE A 654 2.11 35.52 8.40
CA ILE A 654 3.31 35.88 7.62
C ILE A 654 3.98 37.13 8.20
N GLU A 655 3.21 38.19 8.43
CA GLU A 655 3.71 39.44 9.02
C GLU A 655 4.29 39.21 10.42
N PHE A 656 3.61 38.38 11.23
CA PHE A 656 4.09 37.99 12.55
C PHE A 656 5.44 37.26 12.47
N LEU A 657 5.58 36.27 11.58
CA LEU A 657 6.83 35.54 11.39
C LEU A 657 7.96 36.46 10.87
N GLN A 658 7.70 37.26 9.84
CA GLN A 658 8.70 38.18 9.27
C GLN A 658 9.21 39.20 10.29
N LYS A 659 8.33 39.68 11.18
CA LYS A 659 8.67 40.66 12.22
C LYS A 659 9.54 40.07 13.32
N ASN A 660 9.27 38.83 13.75
CA ASN A 660 9.91 38.24 14.92
C ASN A 660 11.12 37.35 14.59
N LEU A 661 11.20 36.79 13.38
CA LEU A 661 12.37 36.05 12.91
C LEU A 661 13.43 37.02 12.39
N THR A 662 14.03 37.81 13.28
CA THR A 662 15.02 38.84 12.92
C THR A 662 16.36 38.23 12.49
N ASP A 663 17.24 39.05 11.91
CA ASP A 663 18.61 38.62 11.60
C ASP A 663 19.36 38.19 12.85
N GLU A 664 19.15 38.86 13.98
CA GLU A 664 19.74 38.50 15.27
C GLU A 664 19.27 37.11 15.75
N VAL A 665 17.98 36.78 15.59
CA VAL A 665 17.46 35.44 15.89
C VAL A 665 18.16 34.37 15.04
N ILE A 666 18.37 34.64 13.74
CA ILE A 666 19.05 33.72 12.83
C ILE A 666 20.52 33.52 13.27
N GLU A 667 21.26 34.59 13.56
CA GLU A 667 22.66 34.47 14.00
C GLU A 667 22.77 33.75 15.35
N ASN A 668 21.90 34.08 16.32
CA ASN A 668 21.89 33.44 17.63
C ASN A 668 21.61 31.93 17.56
N ALA A 669 20.72 31.51 16.65
CA ALA A 669 20.44 30.10 16.41
C ALA A 669 21.64 29.38 15.77
N ILE A 670 22.27 29.97 14.74
CA ILE A 670 23.47 29.40 14.09
C ILE A 670 24.64 29.26 15.08
N ALA A 671 24.79 30.21 16.00
CA ALA A 671 25.84 30.20 17.03
C ALA A 671 25.74 29.02 18.02
N GLN A 672 24.63 28.27 18.03
CA GLN A 672 24.49 27.06 18.87
C GLN A 672 25.18 25.83 18.27
N TRP A 673 25.54 25.87 16.99
CA TRP A 673 26.39 24.82 16.41
C TRP A 673 27.84 24.95 16.86
N PRO A 674 28.60 23.84 16.92
CA PRO A 674 30.06 23.91 17.06
C PRO A 674 30.68 24.79 15.95
N ASP A 675 31.73 25.54 16.29
CA ASP A 675 32.41 26.47 15.37
C ASP A 675 32.86 25.77 14.07
N GLU A 676 33.29 24.51 14.17
CA GLU A 676 33.70 23.70 13.02
C GLU A 676 32.55 23.44 12.05
N ILE A 677 31.33 23.25 12.57
CA ILE A 677 30.13 23.05 11.76
C ILE A 677 29.71 24.39 11.15
N GLN A 678 29.76 25.48 11.92
CA GLN A 678 29.42 26.82 11.42
C GLN A 678 30.30 27.19 10.21
N GLN A 679 31.62 26.99 10.29
CA GLN A 679 32.56 27.29 9.19
C GLN A 679 32.25 26.57 7.87
N LEU A 680 31.58 25.42 7.92
CA LEU A 680 31.28 24.60 6.74
C LEU A 680 29.94 24.96 6.07
N THR A 681 28.95 25.47 6.83
CA THR A 681 27.55 25.51 6.36
C THR A 681 26.80 26.81 6.70
N ALA A 682 27.24 27.59 7.70
CA ALA A 682 26.48 28.72 8.23
C ALA A 682 26.08 29.74 7.17
N ASP A 683 26.98 30.08 6.24
CA ASP A 683 26.72 31.09 5.20
C ASP A 683 25.56 30.72 4.27
N ARG A 684 25.46 29.43 3.89
CA ARG A 684 24.36 28.93 3.07
C ARG A 684 23.04 29.01 3.83
N ILE A 685 23.03 28.54 5.07
CA ILE A 685 21.82 28.51 5.90
C ILE A 685 21.34 29.93 6.21
N ARG A 686 22.23 30.82 6.60
CA ARG A 686 21.95 32.24 6.84
C ARG A 686 21.32 32.90 5.62
N THR A 687 21.93 32.73 4.45
CA THR A 687 21.45 33.34 3.20
C THR A 687 20.08 32.80 2.81
N GLY A 688 19.91 31.47 2.85
CA GLY A 688 18.62 30.83 2.54
C GLY A 688 17.49 31.24 3.49
N LEU A 689 17.74 31.30 4.81
CA LEU A 689 16.75 31.75 5.79
C LEU A 689 16.32 33.20 5.55
N LYS A 690 17.27 34.10 5.28
CA LYS A 690 16.95 35.51 4.99
C LYS A 690 16.15 35.66 3.69
N ALA A 691 16.54 34.97 2.63
CA ALA A 691 15.85 34.99 1.35
C ALA A 691 14.42 34.43 1.46
N ARG A 692 14.25 33.26 2.08
CA ARG A 692 12.94 32.64 2.29
C ARG A 692 12.03 33.48 3.18
N ARG A 693 12.55 34.10 4.23
CA ARG A 693 11.77 35.02 5.08
C ARG A 693 11.19 36.16 4.23
N SER A 694 11.99 36.70 3.31
CA SER A 694 11.55 37.79 2.41
C SER A 694 10.51 37.32 1.38
N ASP A 695 10.66 36.11 0.84
CA ASP A 695 9.80 35.55 -0.22
C ASP A 695 8.54 34.83 0.32
N MET A 696 8.39 34.77 1.65
CA MET A 696 7.28 34.09 2.34
C MET A 696 5.88 34.41 1.81
N PRO A 697 5.51 35.67 1.52
CA PRO A 697 4.19 35.98 0.97
C PRO A 697 3.88 35.24 -0.34
N ARG A 698 4.87 35.06 -1.22
CA ARG A 698 4.69 34.44 -2.54
C ARG A 698 4.37 32.95 -2.41
N TYR A 699 5.23 32.21 -1.72
CA TYR A 699 5.05 30.75 -1.60
C TYR A 699 3.89 30.39 -0.65
N ALA A 700 3.59 31.23 0.34
CA ALA A 700 2.39 31.09 1.17
C ALA A 700 1.11 31.26 0.34
N ARG A 701 1.06 32.26 -0.56
CA ARG A 701 -0.09 32.45 -1.46
C ARG A 701 -0.27 31.28 -2.42
N GLU A 702 0.83 30.74 -2.93
CA GLU A 702 0.80 29.54 -3.79
C GLU A 702 0.18 28.34 -3.06
N LEU A 703 0.59 28.08 -1.81
CA LEU A 703 0.02 26.99 -1.01
C LEU A 703 -1.45 27.25 -0.65
N TYR A 704 -1.80 28.45 -0.20
CA TYR A 704 -3.18 28.84 0.13
C TYR A 704 -4.14 28.60 -1.04
N LEU A 705 -3.78 29.05 -2.25
CA LEU A 705 -4.61 28.85 -3.45
C LEU A 705 -4.72 27.37 -3.83
N TYR A 706 -3.66 26.59 -3.61
CA TYR A 706 -3.67 25.16 -3.86
C TYR A 706 -4.63 24.41 -2.92
N LEU A 707 -4.58 24.73 -1.63
CA LEU A 707 -5.46 24.15 -0.61
C LEU A 707 -6.93 24.59 -0.80
N SER A 708 -7.14 25.87 -1.13
CA SER A 708 -8.48 26.47 -1.29
C SER A 708 -9.22 26.03 -2.55
N LYS A 709 -8.55 25.40 -3.52
CA LYS A 709 -9.17 24.96 -4.78
C LYS A 709 -10.30 23.94 -4.56
N GLU A 710 -10.11 23.03 -3.61
CA GLU A 710 -11.09 22.01 -3.19
C GLU A 710 -11.03 21.88 -1.69
N VAL A 711 -12.10 22.24 -0.98
CA VAL A 711 -12.12 22.31 0.49
C VAL A 711 -13.12 21.32 1.06
N GLU A 712 -12.74 20.65 2.14
CA GLU A 712 -13.58 19.71 2.89
C GLU A 712 -13.88 20.36 4.24
N VAL A 713 -15.17 20.42 4.59
CA VAL A 713 -15.67 20.95 5.86
C VAL A 713 -16.42 19.82 6.54
N THR A 714 -15.98 19.45 7.73
CA THR A 714 -16.49 18.28 8.47
C THR A 714 -17.28 18.74 9.69
N GLY A 715 -18.40 18.07 9.96
CA GLY A 715 -19.08 18.06 11.25
C GLY A 715 -18.45 17.04 12.19
N SER A 716 -19.29 16.46 13.03
CA SER A 716 -18.96 15.47 14.06
C SER A 716 -20.06 14.40 14.13
N ASP A 717 -19.95 13.43 15.04
CA ASP A 717 -20.98 12.43 15.31
C ASP A 717 -22.10 13.00 16.23
N LYS A 718 -22.25 14.33 16.25
CA LYS A 718 -23.28 15.10 16.99
C LYS A 718 -24.22 15.77 15.98
N HIS A 719 -25.02 16.72 16.45
CA HIS A 719 -26.00 17.39 15.58
C HIS A 719 -25.49 18.76 15.17
N GLU A 720 -25.35 18.96 13.86
CA GLU A 720 -24.90 20.21 13.27
C GLU A 720 -25.98 20.84 12.37
N TYR A 721 -25.86 22.15 12.22
CA TYR A 721 -26.60 22.94 11.24
C TYR A 721 -25.58 23.59 10.31
N PHE A 722 -25.56 23.12 9.07
CA PHE A 722 -24.74 23.63 7.98
C PHE A 722 -25.56 24.64 7.18
N LEU A 723 -25.11 25.88 7.14
CA LEU A 723 -25.71 26.96 6.35
C LEU A 723 -24.78 27.35 5.21
N VAL A 724 -25.26 27.23 3.98
CA VAL A 724 -24.58 27.68 2.77
C VAL A 724 -25.33 28.88 2.20
N GLU A 725 -24.67 30.03 2.14
CA GLU A 725 -25.23 31.28 1.64
C GLU A 725 -24.44 31.75 0.41
N HIS A 726 -25.07 31.72 -0.76
CA HIS A 726 -24.53 32.37 -1.95
C HIS A 726 -24.80 33.88 -1.84
N LEU A 727 -23.80 34.62 -1.34
CA LEU A 727 -23.91 36.06 -1.08
C LEU A 727 -24.03 36.86 -2.39
N ASN A 728 -23.25 36.45 -3.40
CA ASN A 728 -23.24 37.01 -4.75
C ASN A 728 -22.62 35.99 -5.74
N GLU A 729 -22.40 36.39 -6.99
CA GLU A 729 -21.83 35.52 -8.04
C GLU A 729 -20.38 35.06 -7.76
N ALA A 730 -19.65 35.80 -6.93
CA ALA A 730 -18.25 35.54 -6.59
C ALA A 730 -18.08 34.84 -5.24
N GLU A 731 -18.97 35.07 -4.28
CA GLU A 731 -18.77 34.73 -2.87
C GLU A 731 -19.86 33.79 -2.33
N THR A 732 -19.42 32.71 -1.68
CA THR A 732 -20.28 31.74 -1.00
C THR A 732 -19.81 31.57 0.44
N LYS A 733 -20.64 31.94 1.41
CA LYS A 733 -20.37 31.77 2.83
C LYS A 733 -20.86 30.40 3.29
N VAL A 734 -20.02 29.69 4.04
CA VAL A 734 -20.38 28.44 4.73
C VAL A 734 -20.22 28.67 6.23
N THR A 735 -21.28 28.35 6.97
CA THR A 735 -21.30 28.43 8.44
C THR A 735 -21.76 27.10 9.01
N VAL A 736 -21.06 26.56 10.00
CA VAL A 736 -21.46 25.35 10.73
C VAL A 736 -21.71 25.71 12.19
N ARG A 737 -22.86 25.29 12.72
CA ARG A 737 -23.29 25.56 14.09
C ARG A 737 -23.70 24.30 14.80
N LYS A 738 -23.42 24.23 16.11
CA LYS A 738 -23.95 23.18 16.97
C LYS A 738 -25.46 23.29 17.06
N ARG A 739 -26.13 22.14 17.07
CA ARG A 739 -27.58 22.02 17.21
C ARG A 739 -27.89 21.10 18.39
N LYS A 740 -28.86 21.47 19.23
CA LYS A 740 -29.43 20.53 20.20
C LYS A 740 -30.47 19.63 19.54
N LYS A 741 -30.79 18.50 20.15
CA LYS A 741 -31.88 17.60 19.71
C LYS A 741 -33.22 18.33 19.58
N GLU A 742 -33.50 19.29 20.46
CA GLU A 742 -34.73 20.10 20.41
C GLU A 742 -34.73 21.18 19.30
N GLY A 743 -33.63 21.33 18.55
CA GLY A 743 -33.51 22.26 17.41
C GLY A 743 -32.87 23.62 17.73
N GLU A 744 -32.50 23.89 18.99
CA GLU A 744 -31.82 25.13 19.38
C GLU A 744 -30.40 25.22 18.78
N LEU A 745 -30.09 26.30 18.04
CA LEU A 745 -28.75 26.57 17.51
C LEU A 745 -27.85 27.23 18.58
N LYS A 746 -26.62 26.73 18.71
CA LYS A 746 -25.60 27.22 19.66
C LYS A 746 -24.44 27.88 18.91
N GLN A 747 -23.21 27.63 19.37
CA GLN A 747 -21.97 28.23 18.90
C GLN A 747 -21.66 27.87 17.44
N VAL A 748 -21.01 28.80 16.76
CA VAL A 748 -20.40 28.59 15.43
C VAL A 748 -19.08 27.85 15.64
N ILE A 749 -18.89 26.75 14.90
CA ILE A 749 -17.67 25.93 14.96
C ILE A 749 -16.84 25.99 13.69
N TYR A 750 -17.41 26.54 12.62
CA TYR A 750 -16.72 26.80 11.37
C TYR A 750 -17.40 27.96 10.65
N GLU A 751 -16.62 28.92 10.15
CA GLU A 751 -17.13 29.96 9.26
C GLU A 751 -16.07 30.35 8.21
N ARG A 752 -16.44 30.35 6.93
CA ARG A 752 -15.55 30.82 5.85
C ARG A 752 -16.32 31.36 4.65
N ILE A 753 -15.79 32.41 4.03
CA ILE A 753 -16.25 32.92 2.73
C ILE A 753 -15.35 32.35 1.61
N PHE A 754 -15.96 31.57 0.72
CA PHE A 754 -15.29 31.00 -0.45
C PHE A 754 -15.48 31.88 -1.68
N ARG A 755 -14.37 32.22 -2.34
CA ARG A 755 -14.35 32.98 -3.59
C ARG A 755 -14.25 32.08 -4.81
N SER A 756 -15.01 32.37 -5.87
CA SER A 756 -15.16 31.49 -7.05
C SER A 756 -13.95 31.48 -8.00
N ASP A 757 -13.06 32.47 -7.88
CA ASP A 757 -11.75 32.51 -8.55
C ASP A 757 -10.67 31.68 -7.83
N GLU A 758 -10.82 31.49 -6.52
CA GLU A 758 -9.92 30.67 -5.68
C GLU A 758 -10.43 29.22 -5.52
N THR A 759 -11.74 29.04 -5.31
CA THR A 759 -12.38 27.79 -4.88
C THR A 759 -13.29 27.21 -5.96
N ARG A 760 -13.06 25.95 -6.33
CA ARG A 760 -13.91 25.24 -7.31
C ARG A 760 -15.01 24.42 -6.66
N GLU A 761 -14.72 23.81 -5.51
CA GLU A 761 -15.61 22.87 -4.85
C GLU A 761 -15.45 22.90 -3.32
N VAL A 762 -16.56 22.89 -2.60
CA VAL A 762 -16.64 22.68 -1.15
C VAL A 762 -17.45 21.42 -0.87
N ARG A 763 -16.93 20.55 -0.02
CA ARG A 763 -17.56 19.29 0.40
C ARG A 763 -17.91 19.37 1.88
N LEU A 764 -19.18 19.25 2.21
CA LEU A 764 -19.70 19.26 3.56
C LEU A 764 -19.96 17.80 3.97
N TYR A 765 -19.34 17.37 5.06
CA TYR A 765 -19.53 16.04 5.63
C TYR A 765 -20.25 16.17 6.98
N GLY A 766 -21.43 15.55 7.09
CA GLY A 766 -22.19 15.49 8.35
C GLY A 766 -21.55 14.56 9.38
N PHE A 767 -21.16 13.35 8.95
CA PHE A 767 -20.86 12.20 9.83
C PHE A 767 -22.10 11.69 10.56
N ASP A 768 -22.02 11.15 11.77
CA ASP A 768 -23.20 10.65 12.47
C ASP A 768 -24.00 11.82 13.10
N GLY A 769 -25.21 11.56 13.60
CA GLY A 769 -26.10 12.59 14.12
C GLY A 769 -27.11 13.13 13.11
N GLU A 770 -28.25 13.60 13.63
CA GLU A 770 -29.29 14.23 12.81
C GLU A 770 -28.87 15.64 12.36
N ASP A 771 -28.33 15.79 11.14
CA ASP A 771 -27.85 17.08 10.64
C ASP A 771 -28.88 17.83 9.81
N ILE A 772 -28.72 19.15 9.76
CA ILE A 772 -29.51 20.01 8.87
C ILE A 772 -28.57 20.75 7.93
N PHE A 773 -28.80 20.62 6.62
CA PHE A 773 -28.09 21.35 5.58
C PHE A 773 -29.05 22.32 4.89
N GLU A 774 -28.88 23.62 5.11
CA GLU A 774 -29.68 24.66 4.48
C GLU A 774 -28.87 25.43 3.44
N VAL A 775 -29.41 25.55 2.22
CA VAL A 775 -28.79 26.29 1.12
C VAL A 775 -29.66 27.49 0.72
N LYS A 776 -29.10 28.69 0.80
CA LYS A 776 -29.74 29.97 0.44
C LYS A 776 -28.97 30.68 -0.69
N GLY A 777 -29.70 31.43 -1.51
CA GLY A 777 -29.16 32.16 -2.66
C GLY A 777 -28.94 31.28 -3.90
N ASN A 778 -28.79 31.88 -5.07
CA ASN A 778 -28.67 31.15 -6.33
C ASN A 778 -27.18 30.92 -6.69
N PRO A 779 -26.72 29.66 -6.84
CA PRO A 779 -25.31 29.31 -7.04
C PRO A 779 -24.75 29.57 -8.45
N ASN A 780 -25.38 30.42 -9.27
CA ASN A 780 -25.05 30.50 -10.70
C ASN A 780 -24.69 31.92 -11.19
N PRO A 781 -23.40 32.18 -11.49
CA PRO A 781 -22.22 31.35 -11.20
C PRO A 781 -21.90 31.31 -9.69
N GLY A 782 -21.03 30.39 -9.25
CA GLY A 782 -20.78 30.13 -7.83
C GLY A 782 -19.98 28.86 -7.56
N VAL A 783 -19.56 28.63 -6.31
CA VAL A 783 -18.77 27.45 -5.90
C VAL A 783 -19.64 26.18 -5.96
N LYS A 784 -19.08 25.04 -6.40
CA LYS A 784 -19.81 23.76 -6.35
C LYS A 784 -19.88 23.26 -4.90
N ILE A 785 -21.08 22.87 -4.46
CA ILE A 785 -21.30 22.33 -3.12
C ILE A 785 -21.66 20.85 -3.21
N ARG A 786 -20.96 20.02 -2.44
CA ARG A 786 -21.35 18.63 -2.19
C ARG A 786 -21.74 18.49 -0.73
N ILE A 787 -22.92 17.95 -0.49
CA ILE A 787 -23.37 17.56 0.85
C ILE A 787 -23.24 16.04 0.92
N ILE A 788 -22.55 15.55 1.93
CA ILE A 788 -22.37 14.14 2.23
C ILE A 788 -22.97 13.93 3.62
N GLY A 789 -24.06 13.18 3.68
CA GLY A 789 -24.77 12.89 4.92
C GLY A 789 -24.12 11.80 5.77
N GLY A 790 -24.90 11.29 6.70
CA GLY A 790 -24.49 10.43 7.79
C GLY A 790 -25.09 9.04 7.84
N THR A 791 -24.90 8.34 8.95
CA THR A 791 -25.73 7.15 9.24
C THR A 791 -27.12 7.55 9.72
N ASP A 792 -27.21 8.65 10.45
CA ASP A 792 -28.42 9.14 11.09
C ASP A 792 -29.27 9.97 10.13
N LYS A 793 -30.41 10.50 10.59
CA LYS A 793 -31.38 11.17 9.72
C LYS A 793 -31.01 12.61 9.44
N ASP A 794 -30.72 12.92 8.19
CA ASP A 794 -30.36 14.26 7.74
C ASP A 794 -31.53 14.99 7.06
N LEU A 795 -31.59 16.30 7.25
CA LEU A 795 -32.55 17.19 6.60
C LEU A 795 -31.84 18.16 5.66
N ILE A 796 -32.17 18.09 4.37
CA ILE A 796 -31.69 19.04 3.36
C ILE A 796 -32.78 20.06 3.05
N ILE A 797 -32.51 21.35 3.29
CA ILE A 797 -33.43 22.46 3.07
C ILE A 797 -32.95 23.30 1.89
N ASN A 798 -33.77 23.38 0.84
CA ASN A 798 -33.60 24.37 -0.22
C ASN A 798 -34.28 25.69 0.20
N GLY A 799 -33.49 26.62 0.76
CA GLY A 799 -33.97 27.92 1.22
C GLY A 799 -34.45 28.85 0.09
N ASN A 800 -34.27 28.47 -1.19
CA ASN A 800 -34.79 29.19 -2.36
C ASN A 800 -36.13 28.63 -2.89
N GLY A 801 -36.80 27.76 -2.11
CA GLY A 801 -38.09 27.18 -2.48
C GLY A 801 -38.01 26.22 -3.67
N ASP A 802 -38.64 26.59 -4.79
CA ASP A 802 -38.75 25.74 -5.98
C ASP A 802 -37.61 25.92 -7.01
N GLU A 803 -36.64 26.80 -6.73
CA GLU A 803 -35.50 27.00 -7.63
C GLU A 803 -34.55 25.79 -7.68
N LYS A 804 -33.99 25.52 -8.87
CA LYS A 804 -33.05 24.41 -9.06
C LYS A 804 -31.63 24.79 -8.62
N LEU A 805 -31.11 24.10 -7.61
CA LEU A 805 -29.72 24.24 -7.15
C LEU A 805 -28.73 23.44 -8.03
N LYS A 806 -28.45 23.90 -9.25
CA LYS A 806 -27.66 23.13 -10.25
C LYS A 806 -26.25 22.72 -9.76
N LYS A 807 -25.59 23.55 -8.96
CA LYS A 807 -24.23 23.30 -8.43
C LYS A 807 -24.19 22.60 -7.07
N VAL A 808 -25.35 22.23 -6.52
CA VAL A 808 -25.44 21.43 -5.30
C VAL A 808 -25.65 19.96 -5.66
N LYS A 809 -24.94 19.06 -4.96
CA LYS A 809 -25.10 17.61 -5.05
C LYS A 809 -25.15 17.02 -3.66
N VAL A 810 -26.16 16.21 -3.38
CA VAL A 810 -26.36 15.54 -2.09
C VAL A 810 -26.08 14.05 -2.27
N TYR A 811 -25.22 13.50 -1.42
CA TYR A 811 -24.84 12.10 -1.36
C TYR A 811 -25.21 11.58 0.02
N ASP A 812 -26.17 10.65 0.09
CA ASP A 812 -26.62 10.10 1.38
C ASP A 812 -27.37 8.77 1.21
N ARG A 813 -27.72 8.07 2.30
CA ARG A 813 -28.49 6.82 2.25
C ARG A 813 -29.97 7.11 1.99
N VAL A 814 -30.63 6.20 1.27
CA VAL A 814 -32.05 6.36 0.89
C VAL A 814 -32.98 6.54 2.11
N LYS A 815 -32.64 5.95 3.26
CA LYS A 815 -33.47 5.97 4.47
C LYS A 815 -33.11 7.09 5.47
N SER A 816 -31.91 7.67 5.37
CA SER A 816 -31.44 8.73 6.26
C SER A 816 -31.87 10.13 5.78
N THR A 817 -32.02 10.35 4.48
CA THR A 817 -32.25 11.72 3.97
C THR A 817 -33.72 12.12 3.87
N LYS A 818 -34.07 13.26 4.45
CA LYS A 818 -35.28 14.04 4.12
C LYS A 818 -34.89 15.32 3.38
N VAL A 819 -35.71 15.74 2.41
CA VAL A 819 -35.44 16.93 1.60
C VAL A 819 -36.69 17.81 1.53
N GLU A 820 -36.51 19.11 1.77
CA GLU A 820 -37.55 20.14 1.69
C GLU A 820 -37.23 21.11 0.53
N GLY A 821 -38.21 21.35 -0.36
CA GLY A 821 -38.08 22.15 -1.59
C GLY A 821 -37.76 21.34 -2.85
N ASN A 822 -37.50 22.02 -3.98
CA ASN A 822 -37.29 21.34 -5.27
C ASN A 822 -35.94 20.59 -5.30
N ASN A 823 -36.02 19.26 -5.46
CA ASN A 823 -34.89 18.33 -5.34
C ASN A 823 -34.46 17.67 -6.66
N ARG A 824 -35.01 18.11 -7.81
CA ARG A 824 -34.74 17.47 -9.12
C ARG A 824 -33.27 17.62 -9.53
N GLY A 825 -32.55 16.50 -9.56
CA GLY A 825 -31.19 16.39 -10.13
C GLY A 825 -30.04 16.69 -9.17
N ILE A 826 -30.32 17.00 -7.90
CA ILE A 826 -29.30 17.21 -6.85
C ILE A 826 -29.01 15.95 -6.04
N LEU A 827 -30.01 15.08 -5.85
CA LEU A 827 -29.87 13.89 -5.00
C LEU A 827 -29.12 12.75 -5.70
N ARG A 828 -28.24 12.10 -4.95
CA ARG A 828 -27.52 10.88 -5.27
C ARG A 828 -27.65 9.97 -4.06
N LEU A 829 -28.81 9.31 -3.93
CA LEU A 829 -29.08 8.42 -2.79
C LEU A 829 -28.68 6.98 -3.12
N SER A 830 -28.16 6.24 -2.15
CA SER A 830 -27.83 4.82 -2.30
C SER A 830 -28.23 4.01 -1.08
N THR A 831 -28.44 2.71 -1.25
CA THR A 831 -28.54 1.76 -0.12
C THR A 831 -27.17 1.29 0.35
N ASN A 832 -26.10 1.58 -0.41
CA ASN A 832 -24.74 1.20 -0.05
C ASN A 832 -24.15 2.22 0.94
N PRO A 833 -23.68 1.79 2.13
CA PRO A 833 -23.10 2.66 3.15
C PRO A 833 -21.88 3.47 2.66
N GLU A 834 -21.13 2.95 1.67
CA GLU A 834 -19.96 3.62 1.09
C GLU A 834 -20.28 4.99 0.47
N ILE A 835 -21.55 5.31 0.23
CA ILE A 835 -21.93 6.63 -0.28
C ILE A 835 -21.62 7.77 0.69
N ASN A 836 -21.52 7.50 1.99
CA ASN A 836 -21.18 8.50 3.02
C ASN A 836 -19.73 8.42 3.49
N ARG A 837 -18.96 7.48 2.92
CA ARG A 837 -17.57 7.28 3.30
C ARG A 837 -16.75 8.57 3.15
N TYR A 838 -16.10 8.94 4.24
CA TYR A 838 -15.05 9.94 4.30
C TYR A 838 -13.68 9.25 4.23
N ASP A 839 -12.81 9.78 3.39
CA ASP A 839 -11.45 9.29 3.21
C ASP A 839 -10.53 10.51 3.20
N ARG A 840 -10.03 10.88 4.39
CA ARG A 840 -9.15 12.04 4.61
C ARG A 840 -7.90 12.01 3.72
N LYS A 841 -7.47 10.81 3.30
CA LYS A 841 -6.26 10.57 2.50
C LYS A 841 -6.56 10.37 1.01
N ALA A 842 -7.77 10.69 0.55
CA ALA A 842 -8.15 10.50 -0.86
C ALA A 842 -7.47 11.45 -1.85
N PHE A 843 -6.82 12.52 -1.36
CA PHE A 843 -6.21 13.54 -2.22
C PHE A 843 -4.87 13.10 -2.80
N GLU A 844 -4.78 13.14 -4.13
CA GLU A 844 -3.57 12.84 -4.88
C GLU A 844 -3.25 13.97 -5.86
N TYR A 845 -1.96 14.19 -6.11
CA TYR A 845 -1.48 15.24 -7.02
C TYR A 845 -1.68 14.83 -8.48
N ASP A 846 -2.13 15.76 -9.31
CA ASP A 846 -2.10 15.60 -10.76
C ASP A 846 -0.63 15.54 -11.24
N VAL A 847 -0.29 14.56 -12.09
CA VAL A 847 1.08 14.33 -12.57
C VAL A 847 1.14 14.40 -14.08
N LEU A 848 2.02 15.26 -14.61
CA LEU A 848 2.37 15.33 -16.04
C LEU A 848 3.80 14.85 -16.26
N PHE A 849 3.96 13.60 -16.67
CA PHE A 849 5.25 12.96 -16.87
C PHE A 849 5.69 13.05 -18.35
N PRO A 850 6.87 13.63 -18.66
CA PRO A 850 7.39 13.68 -20.02
C PRO A 850 7.89 12.29 -20.48
N LEU A 851 7.62 11.92 -21.74
CA LEU A 851 8.09 10.68 -22.34
C LEU A 851 9.15 10.98 -23.40
N VAL A 852 10.25 10.22 -23.37
CA VAL A 852 11.28 10.21 -24.41
C VAL A 852 11.32 8.82 -25.02
N LEU A 853 11.22 8.74 -26.34
CA LEU A 853 11.16 7.48 -27.08
C LEU A 853 12.32 7.42 -28.06
N ILE A 854 13.09 6.34 -28.00
CA ILE A 854 14.17 6.04 -28.93
C ILE A 854 14.01 4.59 -29.35
N ALA A 855 13.86 4.35 -30.64
CA ALA A 855 13.73 3.02 -31.21
C ALA A 855 14.66 2.87 -32.42
N THR A 856 15.04 1.65 -32.74
CA THR A 856 15.78 1.36 -33.96
C THR A 856 15.23 0.12 -34.63
N ASN A 857 15.12 0.17 -35.95
CA ASN A 857 14.66 -0.90 -36.80
C ASN A 857 15.56 -0.92 -38.05
N PRO A 858 16.10 -2.08 -38.49
CA PRO A 858 16.89 -2.18 -39.71
C PRO A 858 16.27 -1.50 -40.94
N ASP A 859 14.94 -1.46 -41.03
CA ASP A 859 14.23 -0.95 -42.19
C ASP A 859 13.86 0.54 -42.10
N GLU A 860 13.89 1.12 -40.91
CA GLU A 860 13.47 2.52 -40.63
C GLU A 860 14.59 3.34 -39.99
N GLY A 861 15.75 2.73 -39.74
CA GLY A 861 16.90 3.35 -39.11
C GLY A 861 16.66 3.68 -37.63
N LEU A 862 17.08 4.88 -37.21
CA LEU A 862 16.87 5.42 -35.88
C LEU A 862 15.56 6.20 -35.86
N ALA A 863 14.65 5.85 -34.95
CA ALA A 863 13.43 6.58 -34.68
C ALA A 863 13.52 7.31 -33.33
N ILE A 864 13.19 8.60 -33.35
CA ILE A 864 13.20 9.47 -32.17
C ILE A 864 11.81 10.05 -32.00
N GLY A 865 11.34 10.07 -30.77
CA GLY A 865 10.03 10.57 -30.42
C GLY A 865 9.95 11.13 -29.02
N GLY A 866 8.85 11.83 -28.78
CA GLY A 866 8.55 12.44 -27.49
C GLY A 866 7.06 12.37 -27.22
N GLY A 867 6.70 12.64 -25.97
CA GLY A 867 5.31 12.59 -25.55
C GLY A 867 5.12 12.98 -24.10
N PHE A 868 3.94 12.68 -23.57
CA PHE A 868 3.64 12.84 -22.17
C PHE A 868 2.61 11.81 -21.70
N ALA A 869 2.67 11.49 -20.42
CA ALA A 869 1.60 10.85 -19.68
C ALA A 869 1.04 11.86 -18.67
N PHE A 870 -0.28 12.05 -18.66
CA PHE A 870 -0.97 12.93 -17.72
C PHE A 870 -1.99 12.16 -16.90
N THR A 871 -1.77 12.06 -15.60
CA THR A 871 -2.70 11.45 -14.66
C THR A 871 -3.38 12.55 -13.86
N LYS A 872 -4.72 12.57 -13.93
CA LYS A 872 -5.58 13.49 -13.21
C LYS A 872 -6.38 12.77 -12.14
N HIS A 873 -6.34 13.29 -10.93
CA HIS A 873 -7.11 12.77 -9.80
C HIS A 873 -8.38 13.60 -9.56
N ALA A 874 -9.39 12.97 -8.94
CA ALA A 874 -10.61 13.66 -8.53
C ALA A 874 -11.30 12.88 -7.41
N TRP A 875 -12.22 13.55 -6.71
CA TRP A 875 -13.01 12.97 -5.63
C TRP A 875 -13.68 11.65 -6.02
N ARG A 876 -13.44 10.61 -5.20
CA ARG A 876 -13.98 9.24 -5.34
C ARG A 876 -13.67 8.55 -6.67
N LYS A 877 -12.60 8.95 -7.37
CA LYS A 877 -12.10 8.28 -8.57
C LYS A 877 -10.78 7.57 -8.27
N LYS A 878 -10.81 6.24 -8.15
CA LYS A 878 -9.62 5.39 -7.93
C LYS A 878 -9.44 4.43 -9.11
N PRO A 879 -8.21 4.23 -9.63
CA PRO A 879 -6.94 4.82 -9.17
C PRO A 879 -6.73 6.28 -9.60
N PHE A 880 -7.45 6.77 -10.61
CA PHE A 880 -7.42 8.15 -11.09
C PHE A 880 -8.78 8.54 -11.69
N ALA A 881 -9.00 9.82 -11.98
CA ALA A 881 -10.19 10.30 -12.69
C ALA A 881 -10.02 10.18 -14.20
N SER A 882 -8.85 10.59 -14.71
CA SER A 882 -8.44 10.29 -16.07
C SER A 882 -6.93 10.08 -16.16
N ASN A 883 -6.52 9.22 -17.08
CA ASN A 883 -5.13 9.04 -17.44
C ASN A 883 -5.00 9.18 -18.95
N HIS A 884 -4.05 9.98 -19.40
CA HIS A 884 -3.78 10.28 -20.80
C HIS A 884 -2.35 9.89 -21.12
N SER A 885 -2.12 9.34 -22.30
CA SER A 885 -0.80 9.05 -22.84
C SER A 885 -0.78 9.51 -24.28
N PHE A 886 0.13 10.43 -24.59
CA PHE A 886 0.38 10.91 -25.94
C PHE A 886 1.84 10.63 -26.29
N SER A 887 2.08 10.14 -27.51
CA SER A 887 3.42 9.97 -28.05
C SER A 887 3.44 10.22 -29.55
N ALA A 888 4.47 10.90 -30.02
CA ALA A 888 4.79 11.06 -31.43
C ALA A 888 6.22 10.56 -31.67
N VAL A 889 6.41 9.74 -32.69
CA VAL A 889 7.71 9.17 -33.07
C VAL A 889 7.90 9.41 -34.56
N SER A 890 9.13 9.76 -34.96
CA SER A 890 9.52 9.86 -36.36
C SER A 890 10.79 9.05 -36.61
N ALA A 891 10.81 8.28 -37.70
CA ALA A 891 11.97 7.56 -38.17
C ALA A 891 12.81 8.44 -39.09
N LEU A 892 14.06 8.66 -38.73
CA LEU A 892 14.93 9.63 -39.41
C LEU A 892 15.38 9.21 -40.81
N ALA A 893 15.31 7.91 -41.13
CA ALA A 893 15.79 7.39 -42.41
C ALA A 893 14.70 7.36 -43.50
N THR A 894 13.41 7.36 -43.10
CA THR A 894 12.28 7.10 -44.01
C THR A 894 11.20 8.18 -43.97
N ASP A 895 11.37 9.22 -43.15
CA ASP A 895 10.36 10.24 -42.84
C ASP A 895 9.02 9.67 -42.31
N ALA A 896 9.02 8.39 -41.92
CA ALA A 896 7.88 7.71 -41.31
C ALA A 896 7.54 8.38 -39.98
N PHE A 897 6.27 8.63 -39.71
CA PHE A 897 5.83 9.12 -38.41
C PHE A 897 4.62 8.37 -37.86
N ALA A 898 4.58 8.24 -36.53
CA ALA A 898 3.47 7.66 -35.80
C ALA A 898 3.07 8.55 -34.63
N ILE A 899 1.77 8.80 -34.49
CA ILE A 899 1.16 9.48 -33.34
C ILE A 899 0.21 8.51 -32.66
N ASN A 900 0.36 8.37 -31.36
CA ASN A 900 -0.51 7.55 -30.53
C ASN A 900 -1.05 8.38 -29.38
N TYR A 901 -2.36 8.35 -29.19
CA TYR A 901 -3.05 8.88 -28.03
C TYR A 901 -3.94 7.82 -27.41
N LYS A 902 -3.81 7.62 -26.10
CA LYS A 902 -4.66 6.72 -25.32
C LYS A 902 -5.15 7.49 -24.11
N ALA A 903 -6.42 7.35 -23.78
CA ALA A 903 -6.93 7.82 -22.50
C ALA A 903 -7.78 6.76 -21.81
N THR A 904 -7.90 6.90 -20.49
CA THR A 904 -8.84 6.14 -19.67
C THR A 904 -9.51 7.12 -18.73
N PHE A 905 -10.83 7.18 -18.77
CA PHE A 905 -11.66 7.94 -17.85
C PHE A 905 -12.41 6.95 -16.97
N THR A 906 -12.24 7.06 -15.66
CA THR A 906 -12.74 6.06 -14.71
C THR A 906 -14.18 6.36 -14.29
N ASP A 907 -15.03 5.33 -14.19
CA ASP A 907 -16.40 5.41 -13.67
C ASP A 907 -17.25 6.53 -14.36
N VAL A 908 -17.18 6.66 -15.69
CA VAL A 908 -17.90 7.71 -16.45
C VAL A 908 -19.41 7.44 -16.46
N PHE A 909 -19.79 6.18 -16.70
CA PHE A 909 -21.19 5.74 -16.70
C PHE A 909 -21.38 4.67 -15.62
N GLY A 910 -21.59 5.10 -14.38
CA GLY A 910 -21.64 4.18 -13.24
C GLY A 910 -20.26 3.54 -13.01
N LYS A 911 -20.14 2.23 -13.23
CA LYS A 911 -18.88 1.46 -13.11
C LYS A 911 -18.25 1.09 -14.46
N TRP A 912 -18.66 1.79 -15.52
CA TRP A 912 -18.05 1.69 -16.84
C TRP A 912 -17.02 2.79 -17.01
N ASP A 913 -15.79 2.38 -17.34
CA ASP A 913 -14.71 3.24 -17.77
C ASP A 913 -14.86 3.55 -19.26
N LEU A 914 -14.44 4.75 -19.68
CA LEU A 914 -14.38 5.14 -21.09
C LEU A 914 -12.91 5.19 -21.52
N LYS A 915 -12.55 4.49 -22.59
CA LYS A 915 -11.18 4.37 -23.09
C LYS A 915 -11.10 4.73 -24.57
N PRO A 916 -10.90 6.01 -24.91
CA PRO A 916 -10.63 6.39 -26.28
C PRO A 916 -9.16 6.14 -26.64
N GLN A 917 -8.93 5.66 -27.86
CA GLN A 917 -7.62 5.47 -28.46
C GLN A 917 -7.60 6.05 -29.86
N ILE A 918 -6.49 6.69 -30.23
CA ILE A 918 -6.23 7.20 -31.58
C ILE A 918 -4.80 6.78 -31.94
N ALA A 919 -4.65 6.14 -33.09
CA ALA A 919 -3.38 5.82 -33.70
C ALA A 919 -3.36 6.37 -35.12
N LEU A 920 -2.31 7.12 -35.45
CA LEU A 920 -2.03 7.64 -36.79
C LEU A 920 -0.63 7.16 -37.17
N GLU A 921 -0.51 6.44 -38.27
CA GLU A 921 0.74 5.91 -38.82
C GLU A 921 0.85 6.36 -40.27
N GLN A 922 1.95 7.03 -40.62
CA GLN A 922 2.10 7.71 -41.89
C GLN A 922 3.51 7.55 -42.43
N PRO A 923 3.62 6.72 -43.48
CA PRO A 923 3.62 5.28 -43.29
C PRO A 923 4.60 4.87 -42.17
N PHE A 924 4.20 3.99 -41.26
CA PHE A 924 5.07 3.58 -40.14
C PHE A 924 4.97 2.07 -39.92
N GLY A 925 6.09 1.40 -39.74
CA GLY A 925 6.23 -0.04 -39.59
C GLY A 925 6.36 -0.78 -40.92
N VAL A 926 7.30 -1.73 -40.98
CA VAL A 926 7.44 -2.67 -42.11
C VAL A 926 6.70 -3.97 -41.83
N ASN A 927 5.82 -4.35 -42.76
CA ASN A 927 5.08 -5.62 -42.79
C ASN A 927 5.56 -6.48 -43.96
N ASN A 928 5.30 -7.80 -43.91
CA ASN A 928 5.59 -8.70 -45.02
C ASN A 928 4.29 -9.33 -45.52
N PHE A 929 4.19 -9.58 -46.82
CA PHE A 929 3.08 -10.31 -47.42
C PHE A 929 3.61 -11.26 -48.50
N PHE A 930 3.35 -12.56 -48.31
CA PHE A 930 3.82 -13.63 -49.20
C PHE A 930 2.69 -14.24 -50.05
N GLY A 931 1.49 -13.66 -49.97
CA GLY A 931 0.26 -14.19 -50.57
C GLY A 931 -0.75 -14.67 -49.50
N LEU A 932 -1.97 -14.98 -49.96
CA LEU A 932 -3.00 -15.63 -49.14
C LEU A 932 -2.85 -17.15 -49.22
N GLY A 933 -3.09 -17.84 -48.10
CA GLY A 933 -3.06 -19.29 -47.99
C GLY A 933 -1.91 -19.83 -47.12
N ASN A 934 -2.01 -21.11 -46.82
CA ASN A 934 -1.14 -21.83 -45.91
C ASN A 934 0.17 -22.34 -46.56
N THR A 935 0.24 -22.36 -47.89
CA THR A 935 1.37 -22.93 -48.67
C THR A 935 2.15 -21.91 -49.49
N THR A 936 2.05 -20.62 -49.16
CA THR A 936 2.72 -19.53 -49.87
C THR A 936 4.25 -19.69 -49.87
N ALA A 937 4.88 -19.48 -51.03
CA ALA A 937 6.31 -19.72 -51.24
C ALA A 937 7.16 -18.49 -50.89
N PHE A 938 8.22 -18.69 -50.09
CA PHE A 938 9.31 -17.74 -49.93
C PHE A 938 10.47 -18.13 -50.86
N ARG A 939 10.76 -17.30 -51.88
CA ARG A 939 11.75 -17.62 -52.92
C ARG A 939 13.13 -17.06 -52.56
N GLU A 940 13.87 -17.77 -51.71
CA GLU A 940 15.22 -17.40 -51.30
C GLU A 940 16.24 -17.57 -52.44
N GLY A 941 17.15 -16.60 -52.61
CA GLY A 941 18.26 -16.62 -53.56
C GLY A 941 17.92 -16.25 -55.01
N GLN A 942 16.67 -15.84 -55.30
CA GLN A 942 16.25 -15.48 -56.66
C GLN A 942 16.60 -14.04 -57.07
N PHE A 943 16.88 -13.14 -56.12
CA PHE A 943 17.16 -11.72 -56.39
C PHE A 943 18.62 -11.32 -56.14
N ARG A 944 19.57 -12.26 -56.28
CA ARG A 944 21.00 -12.00 -56.17
C ARG A 944 21.49 -11.13 -57.35
N GLY A 945 21.58 -9.82 -57.15
CA GLY A 945 22.16 -8.89 -58.14
C GLY A 945 21.83 -7.40 -57.96
N SER A 946 20.91 -7.04 -57.06
CA SER A 946 20.64 -5.66 -56.64
C SER A 946 21.01 -5.49 -55.16
N ASP A 947 21.23 -4.26 -54.69
CA ASP A 947 21.56 -3.95 -53.29
C ASP A 947 20.46 -4.34 -52.25
N ASP A 948 19.35 -4.94 -52.70
CA ASP A 948 18.20 -5.39 -51.91
C ASP A 948 18.32 -6.89 -51.51
N ASN A 949 17.94 -7.22 -50.27
CA ASN A 949 17.81 -8.62 -49.80
C ASN A 949 16.52 -9.26 -50.35
N ASP A 950 16.47 -10.60 -50.52
CA ASP A 950 15.27 -11.31 -51.04
C ASP A 950 13.98 -11.03 -50.25
N ILE A 951 14.08 -10.65 -48.96
CA ILE A 951 12.93 -10.28 -48.12
C ILE A 951 12.30 -8.95 -48.53
N ASP A 952 13.07 -8.04 -49.12
CA ASP A 952 12.61 -6.71 -49.48
C ASP A 952 11.49 -6.78 -50.51
N TYR A 953 11.53 -7.76 -51.40
CA TYR A 953 10.48 -8.04 -52.37
C TYR A 953 9.10 -8.24 -51.71
N TYR A 954 9.02 -8.85 -50.54
CA TYR A 954 7.76 -9.16 -49.85
C TYR A 954 7.31 -8.08 -48.87
N ARG A 955 8.09 -7.00 -48.70
CA ARG A 955 7.79 -5.94 -47.74
C ARG A 955 6.76 -4.96 -48.25
N TYR A 956 5.88 -4.53 -47.37
CA TYR A 956 4.93 -3.45 -47.62
C TYR A 956 4.73 -2.57 -46.38
N GLN A 957 4.30 -1.34 -46.63
CA GLN A 957 4.00 -0.35 -45.61
C GLN A 957 2.55 0.09 -45.72
N LEU A 958 2.00 0.51 -44.59
CA LEU A 958 0.63 1.01 -44.50
C LEU A 958 0.65 2.44 -43.95
N GLU A 959 -0.19 3.29 -44.52
CA GLU A 959 -0.72 4.44 -43.79
C GLU A 959 -1.99 3.98 -43.07
N ARG A 960 -2.14 4.32 -41.79
CA ARG A 960 -3.27 3.90 -40.97
C ARG A 960 -3.75 5.01 -40.06
N ILE A 961 -5.08 5.19 -40.01
CA ILE A 961 -5.77 5.93 -38.96
C ILE A 961 -6.68 4.94 -38.25
N GLU A 962 -6.54 4.80 -36.95
CA GLU A 962 -7.40 3.93 -36.15
C GLU A 962 -7.87 4.68 -34.92
N THR A 963 -9.18 4.76 -34.73
CA THR A 963 -9.80 5.34 -33.55
C THR A 963 -10.71 4.32 -32.90
N ASP A 964 -10.57 4.10 -31.60
CA ASP A 964 -11.46 3.23 -30.81
C ASP A 964 -12.05 4.05 -29.66
N ILE A 965 -13.31 3.81 -29.34
CA ILE A 965 -14.01 4.33 -28.15
C ILE A 965 -14.61 3.14 -27.43
N ASP A 966 -13.91 2.67 -26.39
CA ASP A 966 -14.31 1.49 -25.62
C ASP A 966 -14.96 1.88 -24.30
N LEU A 967 -16.08 1.23 -23.97
CA LEU A 967 -16.63 1.16 -22.62
C LEU A 967 -16.18 -0.15 -21.97
N VAL A 968 -15.50 -0.05 -20.83
CA VAL A 968 -14.96 -1.22 -20.11
C VAL A 968 -15.54 -1.30 -18.72
N LYS A 969 -16.03 -2.48 -18.32
CA LYS A 969 -16.52 -2.76 -16.97
C LYS A 969 -15.82 -3.97 -16.38
N ASN A 970 -15.30 -3.82 -15.17
CA ASN A 970 -14.73 -4.94 -14.43
C ASN A 970 -15.87 -5.86 -13.94
N ILE A 971 -15.71 -7.17 -14.16
CA ILE A 971 -16.59 -8.24 -13.69
C ILE A 971 -15.81 -9.04 -12.65
N GLY A 972 -16.12 -8.81 -11.38
CA GLY A 972 -15.33 -9.36 -10.27
C GLY A 972 -13.94 -8.73 -10.18
N ALA A 973 -12.99 -9.44 -9.55
CA ALA A 973 -11.64 -8.94 -9.33
C ALA A 973 -10.67 -9.25 -10.49
N LEU A 974 -11.04 -10.14 -11.42
CA LEU A 974 -10.10 -10.78 -12.35
C LEU A 974 -10.54 -10.73 -13.82
N GLY A 975 -11.73 -10.22 -14.14
CA GLY A 975 -12.23 -10.18 -15.52
C GLY A 975 -12.83 -8.83 -15.90
N ASN A 976 -12.84 -8.54 -17.20
CA ASN A 976 -13.34 -7.30 -17.78
C ASN A 976 -14.25 -7.60 -18.98
N LEU A 977 -15.28 -6.77 -19.16
CA LEU A 977 -16.14 -6.75 -20.34
C LEU A 977 -15.94 -5.42 -21.07
N THR A 978 -15.75 -5.49 -22.38
CA THR A 978 -15.52 -4.36 -23.27
C THR A 978 -16.63 -4.32 -24.31
N ILE A 979 -17.22 -3.13 -24.51
CA ILE A 979 -18.14 -2.85 -25.60
C ILE A 979 -17.67 -1.54 -26.21
N GLY A 980 -17.39 -1.53 -27.51
CA GLY A 980 -16.81 -0.36 -28.16
C GLY A 980 -17.12 -0.29 -29.62
N GLY A 981 -16.67 0.80 -30.23
CA GLY A 981 -16.72 1.01 -31.65
C GLY A 981 -15.64 2.00 -32.08
N GLY A 982 -15.45 2.13 -33.38
CA GLY A 982 -14.32 2.87 -33.90
C GLY A 982 -14.39 3.15 -35.39
N TYR A 983 -13.33 3.74 -35.90
CA TYR A 983 -13.12 3.99 -37.32
C TYR A 983 -11.71 3.56 -37.67
N ARG A 984 -11.57 2.90 -38.81
CA ARG A 984 -10.27 2.49 -39.35
C ARG A 984 -10.17 2.97 -40.79
N SER A 985 -9.07 3.65 -41.09
CA SER A 985 -8.63 3.98 -42.44
C SER A 985 -7.30 3.28 -42.69
N VAL A 986 -7.18 2.56 -43.80
CA VAL A 986 -5.94 1.88 -44.21
C VAL A 986 -5.67 2.18 -45.66
N LYS A 987 -4.42 2.52 -45.98
CA LYS A 987 -3.94 2.66 -47.35
C LYS A 987 -2.62 1.92 -47.49
N VAL A 988 -2.54 1.09 -48.53
CA VAL A 988 -1.32 0.36 -48.85
C VAL A 988 -0.39 1.28 -49.63
N ASN A 989 0.86 1.41 -49.20
CA ASN A 989 1.83 2.20 -49.94
C ASN A 989 2.33 1.45 -51.17
N ARG A 990 2.24 2.13 -52.31
CA ARG A 990 2.71 1.61 -53.59
C ARG A 990 4.22 1.76 -53.70
N ASN A 991 4.92 0.63 -53.65
CA ASN A 991 6.35 0.52 -53.87
C ASN A 991 6.59 -0.39 -55.08
N GLU A 992 7.13 0.17 -56.17
CA GLU A 992 7.44 -0.58 -57.38
C GLU A 992 8.45 -1.72 -57.09
N ASN A 993 8.39 -2.80 -57.87
CA ASN A 993 9.20 -4.01 -57.68
C ASN A 993 8.96 -4.77 -56.36
N ARG A 994 7.76 -4.68 -55.79
CA ARG A 994 7.32 -5.48 -54.63
C ARG A 994 6.29 -6.52 -55.02
N PHE A 995 6.20 -7.61 -54.26
CA PHE A 995 5.29 -8.73 -54.48
C PHE A 995 3.83 -8.26 -54.65
N ILE A 996 3.37 -7.36 -53.79
CA ILE A 996 1.99 -6.81 -53.85
C ILE A 996 1.72 -6.08 -55.17
N VAL A 997 2.69 -5.32 -55.69
CA VAL A 997 2.52 -4.58 -56.95
C VAL A 997 2.55 -5.54 -58.14
N ASN A 998 3.47 -6.51 -58.13
CA ASN A 998 3.67 -7.43 -59.26
C ASN A 998 2.57 -8.49 -59.39
N GLU A 999 1.95 -8.92 -58.30
CA GLU A 999 0.89 -9.95 -58.33
C GLU A 999 -0.52 -9.35 -58.46
N PHE A 1000 -0.76 -8.14 -57.95
CA PHE A 1000 -2.11 -7.56 -57.94
C PHE A 1000 -2.37 -6.58 -59.09
N ILE A 1001 -1.34 -6.06 -59.78
CA ILE A 1001 -1.53 -5.22 -60.98
C ILE A 1001 -1.55 -6.12 -62.22
N ASP A 1002 -2.74 -6.34 -62.78
CA ASP A 1002 -2.90 -6.96 -64.11
C ASP A 1002 -2.32 -6.08 -65.22
N ASN A 1003 -1.81 -6.71 -66.28
CA ASN A 1003 -1.20 -6.07 -67.47
C ASN A 1003 -2.14 -5.14 -68.27
N ASP A 1004 -3.41 -4.99 -67.86
CA ASP A 1004 -4.44 -4.27 -68.61
C ASP A 1004 -4.70 -2.84 -68.11
N GLY A 1005 -4.01 -2.38 -67.06
CA GLY A 1005 -3.96 -0.96 -66.67
C GLY A 1005 -5.27 -0.37 -66.10
N THR A 1006 -6.22 -1.20 -65.65
CA THR A 1006 -7.42 -0.74 -64.92
C THR A 1006 -7.10 -0.37 -63.47
N ASP A 1007 -7.65 0.75 -63.00
CA ASP A 1007 -7.43 1.34 -61.67
C ASP A 1007 -7.58 0.32 -60.54
N ASN A 1008 -6.50 0.10 -59.80
CA ASN A 1008 -6.45 -0.86 -58.71
C ASN A 1008 -6.79 -0.17 -57.38
N TYR A 1009 -8.02 -0.40 -56.92
CA TYR A 1009 -8.56 0.06 -55.63
C TYR A 1009 -7.72 -0.38 -54.40
N LEU A 1010 -6.78 -1.31 -54.57
CA LEU A 1010 -5.88 -1.82 -53.52
C LEU A 1010 -5.00 -0.73 -52.89
N PHE A 1011 -4.57 0.26 -53.67
CA PHE A 1011 -3.70 1.35 -53.21
C PHE A 1011 -4.49 2.61 -52.80
N ASP A 1012 -5.81 2.55 -52.92
CA ASP A 1012 -6.72 3.60 -52.45
C ASP A 1012 -7.00 3.45 -50.95
N THR A 1013 -7.60 4.50 -50.39
CA THR A 1013 -7.90 4.56 -48.96
C THR A 1013 -9.14 3.75 -48.63
N ASN A 1014 -8.95 2.67 -47.87
CA ASN A 1014 -9.99 1.78 -47.40
C ASN A 1014 -10.52 2.24 -46.04
N ASN A 1015 -11.84 2.33 -45.89
CA ASN A 1015 -12.49 2.95 -44.73
C ASN A 1015 -13.53 2.02 -44.10
N TYR A 1016 -13.45 1.84 -42.79
CA TYR A 1016 -14.34 0.96 -42.02
C TYR A 1016 -14.88 1.67 -40.78
N LEU A 1017 -16.17 1.46 -40.52
CA LEU A 1017 -16.74 1.65 -39.19
C LEU A 1017 -16.63 0.33 -38.41
N LYS A 1018 -16.18 0.39 -37.16
CA LYS A 1018 -15.90 -0.78 -36.34
C LYS A 1018 -16.89 -0.89 -35.17
N GLY A 1019 -17.37 -2.09 -34.88
CA GLY A 1019 -18.04 -2.45 -33.63
C GLY A 1019 -17.30 -3.58 -32.92
N ARG A 1020 -17.21 -3.55 -31.59
CA ARG A 1020 -16.47 -4.54 -30.80
C ARG A 1020 -17.21 -4.94 -29.52
N ILE A 1021 -17.20 -6.25 -29.23
CA ILE A 1021 -17.51 -6.81 -27.92
C ILE A 1021 -16.36 -7.71 -27.52
N GLY A 1022 -15.84 -7.55 -26.30
CA GLY A 1022 -14.72 -8.34 -25.79
C GLY A 1022 -14.89 -8.73 -24.33
N ALA A 1023 -14.36 -9.89 -23.95
CA ALA A 1023 -14.27 -10.33 -22.56
C ALA A 1023 -12.87 -10.85 -22.25
N ASP A 1024 -12.29 -10.40 -21.14
CA ASP A 1024 -10.94 -10.73 -20.72
C ASP A 1024 -10.94 -11.27 -19.28
N VAL A 1025 -10.04 -12.20 -18.97
CA VAL A 1025 -9.76 -12.71 -17.62
C VAL A 1025 -8.25 -12.80 -17.44
N ASP A 1026 -7.70 -12.26 -16.34
CA ASP A 1026 -6.28 -12.38 -15.97
C ASP A 1026 -6.16 -12.73 -14.48
N THR A 1027 -5.64 -13.93 -14.22
CA THR A 1027 -5.42 -14.48 -12.86
C THR A 1027 -3.94 -14.68 -12.54
N ARG A 1028 -3.04 -14.17 -13.39
CA ARG A 1028 -1.60 -14.35 -13.20
C ARG A 1028 -1.15 -13.70 -11.90
N THR A 1029 -0.31 -14.41 -11.16
CA THR A 1029 0.27 -13.91 -9.90
C THR A 1029 1.30 -12.79 -10.11
N ASN A 1030 1.91 -12.73 -11.30
CA ASN A 1030 2.81 -11.68 -11.73
C ASN A 1030 2.69 -11.52 -13.26
N LYS A 1031 2.47 -10.28 -13.73
CA LYS A 1031 2.28 -9.99 -15.17
C LYS A 1031 3.58 -9.94 -15.97
N ILE A 1032 4.70 -9.60 -15.33
CA ILE A 1032 6.02 -9.47 -15.97
C ILE A 1032 6.73 -10.83 -16.04
N MET A 1033 6.64 -11.62 -14.96
CA MET A 1033 7.16 -12.98 -14.89
C MET A 1033 6.10 -13.96 -14.41
N PRO A 1034 5.18 -14.38 -15.29
CA PRO A 1034 4.14 -15.33 -14.94
C PRO A 1034 4.74 -16.68 -14.57
N GLN A 1035 4.54 -17.10 -13.31
CA GLN A 1035 4.93 -18.44 -12.82
C GLN A 1035 3.71 -19.34 -12.60
N SER A 1036 2.55 -18.74 -12.38
CA SER A 1036 1.29 -19.43 -12.13
C SER A 1036 0.10 -18.55 -12.51
N GLY A 1037 -1.03 -19.19 -12.85
CA GLY A 1037 -2.29 -18.52 -13.20
C GLY A 1037 -2.64 -18.71 -14.67
N MET A 1038 -3.62 -17.95 -15.15
CA MET A 1038 -4.11 -18.00 -16.53
C MET A 1038 -4.56 -16.62 -17.04
N THR A 1039 -4.52 -16.44 -18.36
CA THR A 1039 -5.16 -15.35 -19.08
C THR A 1039 -6.11 -15.93 -20.13
N ALA A 1040 -7.24 -15.29 -20.33
CA ALA A 1040 -8.17 -15.63 -21.42
C ALA A 1040 -8.73 -14.35 -22.01
N SER A 1041 -8.90 -14.30 -23.33
CA SER A 1041 -9.64 -13.24 -24.01
C SER A 1041 -10.51 -13.82 -25.11
N ALA A 1042 -11.67 -13.22 -25.34
CA ALA A 1042 -12.55 -13.51 -26.46
C ALA A 1042 -13.10 -12.21 -27.02
N ASN A 1043 -13.02 -12.01 -28.34
CA ASN A 1043 -13.45 -10.78 -29.00
C ASN A 1043 -14.28 -11.08 -30.24
N VAL A 1044 -15.30 -10.26 -30.45
CA VAL A 1044 -16.10 -10.16 -31.67
C VAL A 1044 -15.94 -8.74 -32.19
N GLU A 1045 -15.36 -8.59 -33.37
CA GLU A 1045 -15.14 -7.32 -34.04
C GLU A 1045 -15.84 -7.32 -35.39
N HIS A 1046 -16.74 -6.38 -35.65
CA HIS A 1046 -17.37 -6.20 -36.94
C HIS A 1046 -16.81 -4.94 -37.62
N PHE A 1047 -16.43 -5.06 -38.88
CA PHE A 1047 -15.94 -3.98 -39.73
C PHE A 1047 -16.95 -3.78 -40.85
N GLU A 1048 -17.58 -2.62 -40.87
CA GLU A 1048 -18.52 -2.22 -41.91
C GLU A 1048 -17.83 -1.28 -42.89
N ALA A 1049 -17.73 -1.68 -44.15
CA ALA A 1049 -17.15 -0.88 -45.21
C ALA A 1049 -17.95 0.42 -45.43
N MET A 1050 -17.24 1.54 -45.57
CA MET A 1050 -17.85 2.86 -45.80
C MET A 1050 -17.84 3.29 -47.27
N THR A 1051 -17.16 2.53 -48.13
CA THR A 1051 -16.97 2.80 -49.56
C THR A 1051 -16.97 1.49 -50.33
N ASP A 1052 -17.34 1.52 -51.61
CA ASP A 1052 -17.33 0.34 -52.50
C ASP A 1052 -15.91 -0.22 -52.76
N LEU A 1053 -14.86 0.46 -52.28
CA LEU A 1053 -13.46 0.02 -52.35
C LEU A 1053 -13.07 -0.96 -51.22
N SER A 1054 -13.94 -1.15 -50.21
CA SER A 1054 -13.67 -1.96 -49.03
C SER A 1054 -14.74 -3.04 -48.82
N GLN A 1055 -14.39 -4.11 -48.09
CA GLN A 1055 -15.28 -5.23 -47.78
C GLN A 1055 -15.71 -5.25 -46.31
N SER A 1056 -16.98 -5.57 -46.05
CA SER A 1056 -17.50 -5.75 -44.69
C SER A 1056 -17.26 -7.17 -44.20
N PHE A 1057 -16.70 -7.32 -42.99
CA PHE A 1057 -16.43 -8.63 -42.39
C PHE A 1057 -16.57 -8.61 -40.86
N THR A 1058 -16.70 -9.78 -40.27
CA THR A 1058 -16.70 -9.96 -38.80
C THR A 1058 -15.57 -10.88 -38.39
N ARG A 1059 -14.72 -10.45 -37.47
CA ARG A 1059 -13.66 -11.26 -36.86
C ARG A 1059 -14.10 -11.79 -35.51
N LEU A 1060 -14.04 -13.11 -35.36
CA LEU A 1060 -14.20 -13.81 -34.09
C LEU A 1060 -12.83 -14.29 -33.63
N SER A 1061 -12.40 -13.95 -32.42
CA SER A 1061 -11.09 -14.36 -31.90
C SER A 1061 -11.15 -14.78 -30.44
N ALA A 1062 -10.31 -15.75 -30.08
CA ALA A 1062 -10.11 -16.17 -28.70
C ALA A 1062 -8.63 -16.52 -28.45
N ASP A 1063 -8.14 -16.19 -27.26
CA ASP A 1063 -6.81 -16.50 -26.77
C ASP A 1063 -6.90 -17.03 -25.34
N TRP A 1064 -6.16 -18.09 -25.03
CA TRP A 1064 -6.06 -18.62 -23.68
C TRP A 1064 -4.64 -19.04 -23.37
N SER A 1065 -4.11 -18.57 -22.24
CA SER A 1065 -2.80 -18.96 -21.73
C SER A 1065 -2.88 -19.44 -20.28
N PHE A 1066 -2.05 -20.41 -19.91
CA PHE A 1066 -1.90 -20.85 -18.53
C PHE A 1066 -0.44 -21.15 -18.17
N TYR A 1067 -0.11 -21.01 -16.89
CA TYR A 1067 1.25 -21.10 -16.36
C TYR A 1067 1.28 -22.07 -15.18
N LEU A 1068 2.17 -23.06 -15.24
CA LEU A 1068 2.35 -24.09 -14.21
C LEU A 1068 3.81 -24.11 -13.72
N GLY A 1069 4.06 -23.52 -12.55
CA GLY A 1069 5.36 -23.51 -11.88
C GLY A 1069 5.55 -24.68 -10.91
N THR A 1070 6.75 -25.26 -10.88
CA THR A 1070 7.15 -26.32 -9.92
C THR A 1070 8.04 -25.79 -8.80
N LYS A 1071 8.07 -26.48 -7.65
CA LYS A 1071 8.93 -26.16 -6.48
C LYS A 1071 10.07 -27.17 -6.29
N LEU A 1072 10.80 -27.46 -7.37
CA LEU A 1072 12.06 -28.20 -7.32
C LEU A 1072 13.23 -27.20 -7.15
N PRO A 1073 14.46 -27.63 -6.76
CA PRO A 1073 15.58 -26.71 -6.48
C PRO A 1073 15.88 -25.69 -7.59
N SER A 1074 15.53 -25.97 -8.85
CA SER A 1074 15.39 -25.00 -9.94
C SER A 1074 13.90 -24.82 -10.30
N SER A 1075 13.41 -23.57 -10.33
CA SER A 1075 12.03 -23.27 -10.74
C SER A 1075 11.83 -23.55 -12.22
N ILE A 1076 10.98 -24.51 -12.55
CA ILE A 1076 10.54 -24.82 -13.92
C ILE A 1076 9.10 -24.31 -14.07
N VAL A 1077 8.84 -23.52 -15.10
CA VAL A 1077 7.52 -23.03 -15.48
C VAL A 1077 7.16 -23.57 -16.86
N PHE A 1078 6.04 -24.28 -16.93
CA PHE A 1078 5.39 -24.63 -18.20
C PHE A 1078 4.38 -23.54 -18.51
N ALA A 1079 4.65 -22.74 -19.54
CA ALA A 1079 3.72 -21.74 -20.05
C ALA A 1079 3.13 -22.24 -21.36
N ASN A 1080 1.81 -22.21 -21.45
CA ASN A 1080 1.09 -22.65 -22.63
C ASN A 1080 0.14 -21.56 -23.10
N ARG A 1081 0.03 -21.37 -24.42
CA ARG A 1081 -0.89 -20.43 -25.06
C ARG A 1081 -1.53 -21.08 -26.28
N LEU A 1082 -2.82 -20.82 -26.44
CA LEU A 1082 -3.64 -21.26 -27.55
C LEU A 1082 -4.38 -20.03 -28.08
N GLY A 1083 -4.43 -19.86 -29.39
CA GLY A 1083 -5.25 -18.81 -29.99
C GLY A 1083 -5.86 -19.23 -31.31
N VAL A 1084 -7.04 -18.70 -31.56
CA VAL A 1084 -7.82 -18.93 -32.78
C VAL A 1084 -8.48 -17.63 -33.21
N ALA A 1085 -8.54 -17.38 -34.51
CA ALA A 1085 -9.51 -16.44 -35.04
C ALA A 1085 -10.03 -16.85 -36.40
N HIS A 1086 -11.19 -16.34 -36.74
CA HIS A 1086 -11.91 -16.59 -37.98
C HIS A 1086 -12.56 -15.29 -38.45
N ASN A 1087 -12.35 -14.94 -39.72
CA ASN A 1087 -13.05 -13.85 -40.39
C ASN A 1087 -14.29 -14.42 -41.10
N VAL A 1088 -15.45 -13.79 -40.93
CA VAL A 1088 -16.71 -14.13 -41.60
C VAL A 1088 -17.04 -13.02 -42.60
N GLY A 1089 -17.22 -13.38 -43.87
CA GLY A 1089 -17.40 -12.43 -44.98
C GLY A 1089 -16.10 -12.14 -45.72
N ASP A 1090 -16.19 -11.40 -46.82
CA ASP A 1090 -15.02 -11.03 -47.64
C ASP A 1090 -14.16 -9.98 -46.94
N PHE A 1091 -12.84 -10.08 -47.07
CA PHE A 1091 -11.89 -9.16 -46.44
C PHE A 1091 -10.65 -8.96 -47.32
N GLU A 1092 -9.98 -7.82 -47.17
CA GLU A 1092 -8.74 -7.51 -47.87
C GLU A 1092 -7.55 -8.17 -47.18
N PHE A 1093 -6.46 -8.42 -47.92
CA PHE A 1093 -5.31 -9.18 -47.40
C PHE A 1093 -4.67 -8.58 -46.13
N PHE A 1094 -4.73 -7.25 -45.96
CA PHE A 1094 -4.24 -6.55 -44.76
C PHE A 1094 -5.17 -6.70 -43.54
N ASN A 1095 -6.40 -7.15 -43.76
CA ASN A 1095 -7.38 -7.57 -42.75
C ASN A 1095 -7.43 -9.10 -42.53
N ALA A 1096 -6.56 -9.87 -43.22
CA ALA A 1096 -6.45 -11.30 -43.00
C ALA A 1096 -5.98 -11.64 -41.57
N ASN A 1097 -6.26 -12.86 -41.14
CA ASN A 1097 -5.64 -13.43 -39.95
C ASN A 1097 -4.23 -13.91 -40.28
N VAL A 1098 -3.26 -13.62 -39.41
CA VAL A 1098 -1.84 -13.71 -39.76
C VAL A 1098 -1.05 -14.58 -38.77
N LEU A 1099 -0.24 -15.49 -39.30
CA LEU A 1099 0.76 -16.26 -38.55
C LEU A 1099 2.19 -15.84 -38.90
N GLY A 1100 3.06 -15.79 -37.89
CA GLY A 1100 4.50 -15.62 -38.07
C GLY A 1100 5.13 -14.52 -37.22
N GLY A 1101 6.35 -14.75 -36.76
CA GLY A 1101 7.20 -13.76 -36.12
C GLY A 1101 6.91 -13.59 -34.62
N ARG A 1102 6.65 -12.34 -34.22
CA ARG A 1102 6.69 -11.91 -32.80
C ARG A 1102 5.39 -12.07 -32.03
N GLU A 1103 4.31 -12.49 -32.67
CA GLU A 1103 2.97 -12.55 -32.04
C GLU A 1103 2.52 -13.97 -31.68
N ASN A 1104 2.77 -14.95 -32.56
CA ASN A 1104 2.16 -16.29 -32.44
C ASN A 1104 2.98 -17.48 -32.97
N LEU A 1105 4.01 -17.29 -33.81
CA LEU A 1105 4.77 -18.39 -34.41
C LEU A 1105 6.25 -18.01 -34.62
N ARG A 1106 7.11 -18.33 -33.63
CA ARG A 1106 8.55 -18.01 -33.67
C ARG A 1106 9.29 -18.92 -34.64
N GLY A 1107 10.45 -18.47 -35.12
CA GLY A 1107 11.24 -19.19 -36.13
C GLY A 1107 10.79 -18.92 -37.58
N PHE A 1108 9.61 -18.35 -37.79
CA PHE A 1108 9.15 -17.82 -39.07
C PHE A 1108 9.25 -16.29 -39.10
N ARG A 1109 9.28 -15.71 -40.31
CA ARG A 1109 9.29 -14.26 -40.49
C ARG A 1109 7.98 -13.63 -40.02
N ARG A 1110 7.99 -12.34 -39.69
CA ARG A 1110 6.78 -11.59 -39.34
C ARG A 1110 5.79 -11.65 -40.52
N ASN A 1111 4.51 -11.87 -40.22
CA ASN A 1111 3.42 -11.92 -41.20
C ASN A 1111 3.67 -12.93 -42.35
N ARG A 1112 4.05 -14.15 -42.00
CA ARG A 1112 4.48 -15.15 -42.98
C ARG A 1112 3.32 -15.80 -43.74
N PHE A 1113 2.22 -16.08 -43.05
CA PHE A 1113 1.04 -16.74 -43.62
C PHE A 1113 -0.20 -15.92 -43.31
N HIS A 1114 -1.04 -15.71 -44.33
CA HIS A 1114 -2.29 -14.96 -44.23
C HIS A 1114 -3.46 -15.88 -44.59
N GLY A 1115 -4.53 -15.85 -43.82
CA GLY A 1115 -5.73 -16.62 -44.13
C GLY A 1115 -6.99 -16.04 -43.48
N GLU A 1116 -8.11 -16.68 -43.79
CA GLU A 1116 -9.42 -16.38 -43.21
C GLU A 1116 -9.52 -16.88 -41.77
N THR A 1117 -9.01 -18.10 -41.52
CA THR A 1117 -8.93 -18.69 -40.19
C THR A 1117 -7.48 -18.89 -39.83
N PHE A 1118 -7.13 -18.73 -38.55
CA PHE A 1118 -5.86 -19.21 -38.04
C PHE A 1118 -6.01 -19.86 -36.67
N PHE A 1119 -5.08 -20.75 -36.39
CA PHE A 1119 -4.90 -21.37 -35.09
C PHE A 1119 -3.42 -21.42 -34.78
N TYR A 1120 -3.08 -21.22 -33.52
CA TYR A 1120 -1.74 -21.47 -33.02
C TYR A 1120 -1.73 -22.03 -31.60
N HIS A 1121 -0.65 -22.75 -31.33
CA HIS A 1121 -0.30 -23.28 -30.02
C HIS A 1121 1.16 -22.92 -29.73
N ASN A 1122 1.40 -22.30 -28.59
CA ASN A 1122 2.74 -22.00 -28.10
C ASN A 1122 2.99 -22.72 -26.78
N LEU A 1123 4.15 -23.34 -26.68
CA LEU A 1123 4.65 -23.96 -25.46
C LEU A 1123 6.02 -23.38 -25.13
N ASP A 1124 6.16 -22.79 -23.96
CA ASP A 1124 7.45 -22.46 -23.37
C ASP A 1124 7.71 -23.33 -22.13
N VAL A 1125 8.89 -23.93 -22.07
CA VAL A 1125 9.46 -24.51 -20.85
C VAL A 1125 10.55 -23.58 -20.35
N ARG A 1126 10.26 -22.83 -19.29
CA ARG A 1126 11.15 -21.80 -18.73
C ARG A 1126 11.84 -22.37 -17.50
N ILE A 1127 13.17 -22.38 -17.50
CA ILE A 1127 13.97 -22.91 -16.40
C ILE A 1127 14.82 -21.79 -15.83
N LYS A 1128 14.58 -21.46 -14.56
CA LYS A 1128 15.49 -20.61 -13.80
C LYS A 1128 16.75 -21.40 -13.46
N LEU A 1129 17.90 -20.93 -13.94
CA LEU A 1129 19.19 -21.58 -13.66
C LEU A 1129 19.76 -21.09 -12.34
N PHE A 1130 19.86 -19.77 -12.15
CA PHE A 1130 20.37 -19.18 -10.91
C PHE A 1130 19.81 -17.78 -10.67
N SER A 1131 19.82 -17.38 -9.42
CA SER A 1131 19.72 -15.97 -9.04
C SER A 1131 21.12 -15.45 -8.82
N PHE A 1132 21.38 -14.22 -9.28
CA PHE A 1132 22.62 -13.53 -9.00
C PHE A 1132 22.32 -12.23 -8.27
N ARG A 1133 23.31 -11.77 -7.50
CA ARG A 1133 23.28 -10.46 -6.87
C ARG A 1133 24.53 -9.73 -7.33
N SER A 1134 24.36 -8.83 -8.29
CA SER A 1134 25.45 -7.96 -8.75
C SER A 1134 25.40 -6.64 -7.99
N TYR A 1135 26.49 -5.87 -8.09
CA TYR A 1135 26.51 -4.51 -7.58
C TYR A 1135 25.44 -3.64 -8.28
N ILE A 1136 25.08 -3.86 -9.55
CA ILE A 1136 24.10 -3.01 -10.25
C ILE A 1136 22.66 -3.44 -9.96
N PHE A 1137 22.38 -4.73 -9.81
CA PHE A 1137 21.03 -5.21 -9.42
C PHE A 1137 21.05 -6.69 -9.02
N PRO A 1138 20.11 -7.14 -8.16
CA PRO A 1138 19.75 -8.55 -8.12
C PRO A 1138 19.06 -8.93 -9.43
N GLY A 1139 19.16 -10.19 -9.81
CA GLY A 1139 18.40 -10.68 -10.94
C GLY A 1139 18.26 -12.18 -10.99
N GLN A 1140 17.52 -12.60 -11.99
CA GLN A 1140 17.33 -14.00 -12.32
C GLN A 1140 17.84 -14.22 -13.73
N PHE A 1141 18.63 -15.28 -13.90
CA PHE A 1141 19.05 -15.76 -15.20
C PHE A 1141 18.45 -17.14 -15.42
N GLY A 1142 17.96 -17.38 -16.63
CA GLY A 1142 17.45 -18.67 -17.00
C GLY A 1142 17.50 -18.91 -18.48
N ILE A 1143 17.09 -20.11 -18.82
CA ILE A 1143 16.92 -20.58 -20.19
C ILE A 1143 15.45 -20.87 -20.42
N LEU A 1144 15.04 -20.88 -21.68
CA LEU A 1144 13.76 -21.43 -22.07
C LEU A 1144 13.93 -22.28 -23.33
N GLY A 1145 13.12 -23.32 -23.44
CA GLY A 1145 12.88 -24.03 -24.69
C GLY A 1145 11.46 -23.73 -25.15
N PHE A 1146 11.25 -23.63 -26.46
CA PHE A 1146 9.92 -23.39 -27.01
C PHE A 1146 9.58 -24.28 -28.20
N HIS A 1147 8.28 -24.51 -28.35
CA HIS A 1147 7.67 -25.22 -29.47
C HIS A 1147 6.34 -24.55 -29.83
N ASP A 1148 6.30 -23.99 -31.03
CA ASP A 1148 5.19 -23.27 -31.61
C ASP A 1148 4.64 -24.06 -32.81
N VAL A 1149 3.33 -24.18 -32.90
CA VAL A 1149 2.64 -24.81 -34.02
C VAL A 1149 1.54 -23.87 -34.48
N GLY A 1150 1.38 -23.68 -35.77
CA GLY A 1150 0.30 -22.87 -36.31
C GLY A 1150 -0.11 -23.27 -37.73
N ARG A 1151 -1.32 -22.88 -38.09
CA ARG A 1151 -1.86 -23.05 -39.44
C ARG A 1151 -2.86 -21.94 -39.77
N VAL A 1152 -2.87 -21.53 -41.04
CA VAL A 1152 -3.95 -20.70 -41.59
C VAL A 1152 -4.83 -21.53 -42.53
N TRP A 1153 -6.05 -21.08 -42.77
CA TRP A 1153 -6.98 -21.65 -43.74
C TRP A 1153 -7.61 -20.53 -44.56
N ILE A 1154 -7.87 -20.82 -45.83
CA ILE A 1154 -8.71 -20.02 -46.73
C ILE A 1154 -9.65 -20.94 -47.49
N ASP A 1155 -10.81 -20.44 -47.89
CA ASP A 1155 -11.76 -21.19 -48.69
C ASP A 1155 -11.13 -21.78 -49.97
N ASN A 1156 -11.47 -23.03 -50.27
CA ASN A 1156 -11.01 -23.79 -51.43
C ASN A 1156 -9.49 -24.11 -51.48
N GLU A 1157 -8.76 -23.99 -50.37
CA GLU A 1157 -7.37 -24.47 -50.25
C GLU A 1157 -7.31 -25.97 -49.85
N ASP A 1158 -6.54 -26.76 -50.59
CA ASP A 1158 -6.22 -28.16 -50.27
C ASP A 1158 -4.79 -28.25 -49.70
N SER A 1159 -4.65 -28.06 -48.39
CA SER A 1159 -3.39 -28.15 -47.67
C SER A 1159 -3.62 -28.81 -46.32
N ASP A 1160 -2.76 -29.75 -45.92
CA ASP A 1160 -2.77 -30.35 -44.57
C ASP A 1160 -1.58 -29.90 -43.70
N THR A 1161 -0.83 -28.90 -44.16
CA THR A 1161 0.46 -28.51 -43.58
C THR A 1161 0.28 -27.76 -42.26
N TRP A 1162 0.96 -28.21 -41.21
CA TRP A 1162 1.09 -27.49 -39.94
C TRP A 1162 2.49 -26.92 -39.80
N HIS A 1163 2.60 -25.60 -39.66
CA HIS A 1163 3.89 -24.91 -39.54
C HIS A 1163 4.41 -25.02 -38.13
N THR A 1164 5.65 -25.51 -37.99
CA THR A 1164 6.26 -25.75 -36.67
C THR A 1164 7.51 -24.91 -36.50
N GLY A 1165 7.52 -24.06 -35.48
CA GLY A 1165 8.66 -23.27 -35.05
C GLY A 1165 9.17 -23.78 -33.71
N LYS A 1166 10.46 -24.13 -33.60
CA LYS A 1166 11.03 -24.64 -32.35
C LYS A 1166 12.36 -23.98 -32.05
N GLY A 1167 12.74 -23.89 -30.79
CA GLY A 1167 14.00 -23.25 -30.45
C GLY A 1167 14.26 -23.14 -28.96
N PHE A 1168 15.25 -22.32 -28.65
CA PHE A 1168 15.67 -22.06 -27.28
C PHE A 1168 16.01 -20.58 -27.10
N GLY A 1169 16.03 -20.14 -25.85
CA GLY A 1169 16.36 -18.77 -25.50
C GLY A 1169 17.02 -18.67 -24.13
N VAL A 1170 17.62 -17.51 -23.90
CA VAL A 1170 18.13 -17.09 -22.60
C VAL A 1170 17.35 -15.86 -22.16
N TRP A 1171 17.07 -15.79 -20.87
CA TRP A 1171 16.36 -14.65 -20.30
C TRP A 1171 17.05 -14.12 -19.05
N LEU A 1172 16.98 -12.81 -18.89
CA LEU A 1172 17.52 -12.05 -17.78
C LEU A 1172 16.42 -11.15 -17.22
N SER A 1173 16.17 -11.23 -15.91
CA SER A 1173 15.25 -10.31 -15.25
C SER A 1173 15.93 -9.53 -14.12
N PRO A 1174 16.32 -8.27 -14.37
CA PRO A 1174 16.79 -7.35 -13.34
C PRO A 1174 15.66 -6.97 -12.37
N VAL A 1175 15.86 -7.16 -11.07
CA VAL A 1175 14.94 -6.75 -9.99
C VAL A 1175 13.49 -7.27 -10.16
N ASN A 1176 13.26 -8.27 -11.01
CA ASN A 1176 11.92 -8.72 -11.43
C ASN A 1176 11.04 -7.61 -12.05
N MET A 1177 11.63 -6.51 -12.54
CA MET A 1177 10.90 -5.36 -13.10
C MET A 1177 10.56 -5.50 -14.59
N PHE A 1178 11.46 -6.14 -15.35
CA PHE A 1178 11.27 -6.47 -16.76
C PHE A 1178 12.05 -7.75 -17.08
N VAL A 1179 11.79 -8.34 -18.24
CA VAL A 1179 12.51 -9.51 -18.75
C VAL A 1179 13.18 -9.12 -20.05
N LEU A 1180 14.46 -9.38 -20.18
CA LEU A 1180 15.17 -9.34 -21.45
C LEU A 1180 15.25 -10.78 -21.93
N ASN A 1181 14.63 -11.08 -23.07
CA ASN A 1181 14.53 -12.43 -23.60
C ASN A 1181 15.13 -12.49 -25.00
N PHE A 1182 16.17 -13.29 -25.17
CA PHE A 1182 16.81 -13.55 -26.46
C PHE A 1182 16.53 -14.98 -26.89
N ASN A 1183 15.95 -15.16 -28.07
CA ASN A 1183 15.53 -16.45 -28.60
C ASN A 1183 16.21 -16.73 -29.95
N TYR A 1184 16.48 -18.01 -30.18
CA TYR A 1184 16.95 -18.55 -31.44
C TYR A 1184 15.92 -19.59 -31.92
N GLY A 1185 15.17 -19.26 -32.97
CA GLY A 1185 14.12 -20.10 -33.53
C GLY A 1185 14.52 -20.76 -34.84
N PHE A 1186 14.11 -22.01 -35.02
CA PHE A 1186 14.30 -22.83 -36.20
C PHE A 1186 12.95 -23.19 -36.80
N SER A 1187 12.83 -23.07 -38.12
CA SER A 1187 11.69 -23.49 -38.92
C SER A 1187 12.14 -23.92 -40.31
N ASP A 1188 11.18 -24.31 -41.17
CA ASP A 1188 11.45 -24.60 -42.58
C ASP A 1188 11.85 -23.35 -43.38
N ASP A 1189 11.52 -22.14 -42.90
CA ASP A 1189 11.95 -20.84 -43.45
C ASP A 1189 13.39 -20.46 -43.01
N GLY A 1190 14.02 -21.26 -42.14
CA GLY A 1190 15.39 -21.08 -41.69
C GLY A 1190 15.55 -20.76 -40.19
N THR A 1191 16.62 -20.05 -39.85
CA THR A 1191 16.99 -19.74 -38.45
C THR A 1191 16.87 -18.24 -38.18
N LEU A 1192 16.02 -17.86 -37.21
CA LEU A 1192 15.71 -16.46 -36.91
C LEU A 1192 15.98 -16.13 -35.44
N PRO A 1193 16.95 -15.23 -35.14
CA PRO A 1193 17.11 -14.67 -33.81
C PRO A 1193 16.02 -13.62 -33.51
N SER A 1194 15.59 -13.53 -32.26
CA SER A 1194 14.63 -12.53 -31.81
C SER A 1194 14.92 -12.05 -30.40
N PHE A 1195 14.57 -10.80 -30.12
CA PHE A 1195 14.74 -10.16 -28.82
C PHE A 1195 13.40 -9.56 -28.37
N TYR A 1196 13.05 -9.80 -27.10
CA TYR A 1196 11.81 -9.34 -26.49
C TYR A 1196 12.10 -8.66 -25.15
N LEU A 1197 11.35 -7.57 -24.89
CA LEU A 1197 11.20 -7.00 -23.56
C LEU A 1197 9.94 -7.63 -22.92
N GLY A 1198 10.13 -8.72 -22.20
CA GLY A 1198 9.09 -9.62 -21.71
C GLY A 1198 9.34 -11.07 -22.14
N PHE A 1199 8.54 -11.99 -21.60
CA PHE A 1199 8.36 -13.29 -22.25
C PHE A 1199 7.48 -13.13 -23.50
N PHE A 1200 7.50 -14.14 -24.38
CA PHE A 1200 6.72 -14.13 -25.61
C PHE A 1200 5.20 -14.03 -25.34
N PHE A 1201 4.74 -14.67 -24.27
CA PHE A 1201 3.38 -14.54 -23.71
C PHE A 1201 3.39 -14.67 -22.18
#